data_AF-A0A8C3G3V4-F1
#
_entry.id   AF-A0A8C3G3V4-F1
#
_cell.length_a   1.000
_cell.length_b   1.000
_cell.length_c   1.000
_cell.angle_alpha   90.00
_cell.angle_beta   90.00
_cell.angle_gamma   90.00
#
_symmetry.space_group_name_H-M   'P 1'
#
loop_
_entity.id
_entity.type
_entity.pdbx_description
1 polymer ?
#
loop_
_entity_poly.entity_id
_entity_poly.type
_entity_poly.pdbx_seq_one_letter_code
_entity_poly.pdbx_strand_id
1 'polypeptide(L)'
;RPVSEIPKFRSVFKEFPFFNYVQSKALDDVLYTGKNFVACAPTGSGKTVLFELAIIHLLMETSEPWRDVKAVYMAPIKALCSQCFESWKKKFGPLGLNCKELTGDTEIDDFFEIQDSHIILTTPEKWDSMTRKWKDNCLLQLVRLFLIDEVHVVKDATRGATLEVVVSRMKAVHAYRTAQNPETGLSMRFVAVSATIPNTSDIADWLSDESGPATYLDMDESHRPVKLRKVVLGFPCSPNQTEFKFDLSLNYKMANIIQTYSDQKPALVFCSTRKGVQQSAAVLAKDARFIMSMEHKQRLTKYANSILDLKLRDLVMFGVGYHHAGVDLSDRKLIEEAFTLGDLPVLFTTRTLAMGVNLPAHLVVIKSTMQYVGGSCEEYCEADMLQMIGRAGRPQFDTSATAVIMTKFHTKEKYMNLMNGVEIIESSLHSHLVEHLNAEIVLQTISDVNMALDWIRSTFLYIRALKNPTHYGFSANLDRFGIEAKLQELCLKNLNSLSSIGLIDMDEDINIKPTEGGRVMARYCVAFDTMDQFSKVAGTESLSDLVGLVSKSREFSDIQLRMNEKRPLNTFNRDKNRITIRFPIEGKIKTSKMKVNCLIQTQLGSISIQEFGLTQDTAKIFRNGMRISKCLSEFLSHRSKIGFSALLNSLVLAKCFRAKLWENSFYVSKQLEKIGQTLSTAMVNAGLTTFSKIEQTNARELELILNRHPPFGNQIKDSVMHLPKYEVTLEQLPRHSCTTAEIVVKVNLKNQEQLLSRRTAPDNHYISLIIGNSDNSVVFLQKLTDSVLLKCGSWLKKIEVAKASKGEEISVNLISSQYVGLDIQQKFNVYYSGARRFGNDHLYNTPFDPTGQRPRHSALEPQPPDQAATQRGNAPSAADQGTTRQCNHFCKNKDLCGHDCCESANQESSFSSYLNDLRSRCDTLSQTPVKRLKVRKNTYIIESKPASHTLDNVNNTRGKLQRKITCNILVGHEQLLYLILSYEKCL
;
A
#
# COMPACT_ATOMS: atom_id res chain seq x y z
N ARG A 1 -2.56 5.64 -43.98
CA ARG A 1 -1.49 6.63 -44.31
C ARG A 1 -0.13 5.97 -44.05
N PRO A 2 0.93 6.24 -44.84
CA PRO A 2 2.23 5.61 -44.65
C PRO A 2 2.99 6.22 -43.47
N VAL A 3 3.74 5.40 -42.71
CA VAL A 3 4.55 5.88 -41.58
C VAL A 3 5.71 6.80 -42.02
N SER A 4 6.12 6.71 -43.30
CA SER A 4 7.15 7.59 -43.88
C SER A 4 6.79 9.08 -43.90
N GLU A 5 5.53 9.44 -43.64
CA GLU A 5 5.07 10.82 -43.49
C GLU A 5 5.71 11.52 -42.28
N ILE A 6 6.20 10.76 -41.29
CA ILE A 6 6.83 11.27 -40.07
C ILE A 6 8.33 10.87 -40.02
N PRO A 7 9.18 11.39 -40.91
CA PRO A 7 10.51 10.82 -41.18
C PRO A 7 11.43 10.79 -39.96
N LYS A 8 11.44 11.85 -39.13
CA LYS A 8 12.26 11.95 -37.91
C LYS A 8 11.90 10.91 -36.85
N PHE A 9 10.61 10.56 -36.73
CA PHE A 9 10.09 9.69 -35.67
C PHE A 9 9.67 8.30 -36.17
N ARG A 10 9.99 7.94 -37.43
CA ARG A 10 9.67 6.66 -38.07
C ARG A 10 10.09 5.42 -37.26
N SER A 11 11.14 5.53 -36.45
CA SER A 11 11.62 4.46 -35.57
C SER A 11 10.64 4.04 -34.46
N VAL A 12 9.71 4.93 -34.08
CA VAL A 12 8.66 4.71 -33.05
C VAL A 12 7.59 3.73 -33.53
N PHE A 13 7.38 3.64 -34.85
CA PHE A 13 6.31 2.85 -35.49
C PHE A 13 6.87 1.77 -36.43
N LYS A 14 8.07 1.26 -36.14
CA LYS A 14 8.77 0.27 -36.98
C LYS A 14 8.03 -1.07 -37.14
N GLU A 15 7.03 -1.34 -36.30
CA GLU A 15 6.24 -2.57 -36.30
C GLU A 15 5.26 -2.67 -37.49
N PHE A 16 4.94 -1.56 -38.16
CA PHE A 16 4.03 -1.54 -39.32
C PHE A 16 4.39 -0.45 -40.34
N PRO A 17 4.24 -0.69 -41.66
CA PRO A 17 4.55 0.31 -42.68
C PRO A 17 3.45 1.38 -42.87
N PHE A 18 2.21 1.07 -42.49
CA PHE A 18 1.04 1.95 -42.66
C PHE A 18 0.22 2.02 -41.37
N PHE A 19 -0.23 3.23 -41.02
CA PHE A 19 -1.27 3.44 -40.04
C PHE A 19 -2.58 2.78 -40.49
N ASN A 20 -3.30 2.16 -39.55
CA ASN A 20 -4.61 1.55 -39.81
C ASN A 20 -5.69 2.61 -40.10
N TYR A 21 -6.93 2.20 -40.34
CA TYR A 21 -8.01 3.13 -40.69
C TYR A 21 -8.27 4.19 -39.60
N VAL A 22 -8.46 3.77 -38.33
CA VAL A 22 -8.73 4.67 -37.21
C VAL A 22 -7.56 5.63 -36.98
N GLN A 23 -6.34 5.12 -36.98
CA GLN A 23 -5.12 5.91 -36.85
C GLN A 23 -4.97 6.91 -38.00
N SER A 24 -5.28 6.50 -39.24
CA SER A 24 -5.21 7.37 -40.42
C SER A 24 -6.26 8.47 -40.44
N LYS A 25 -7.43 8.22 -39.81
CA LYS A 25 -8.51 9.21 -39.68
C LYS A 25 -8.23 10.24 -38.59
N ALA A 26 -7.69 9.80 -37.45
CA ALA A 26 -7.27 10.68 -36.35
C ALA A 26 -5.93 11.41 -36.61
N LEU A 27 -5.19 11.05 -37.67
CA LEU A 27 -3.79 11.45 -37.83
C LEU A 27 -3.63 12.98 -37.89
N ASP A 28 -4.50 13.68 -38.62
CA ASP A 28 -4.38 15.13 -38.81
C ASP A 28 -4.72 15.89 -37.51
N ASP A 29 -5.83 15.52 -36.86
CA ASP A 29 -6.26 16.11 -35.58
C ASP A 29 -5.20 15.90 -34.48
N VAL A 30 -4.63 14.69 -34.39
CA VAL A 30 -3.69 14.32 -33.34
C VAL A 30 -2.27 14.81 -33.60
N LEU A 31 -1.77 14.74 -34.84
CA LEU A 31 -0.36 15.06 -35.15
C LEU A 31 -0.14 16.52 -35.54
N TYR A 32 -1.09 17.13 -36.27
CA TYR A 32 -0.91 18.45 -36.89
C TYR A 32 -1.74 19.57 -36.25
N THR A 33 -2.56 19.27 -35.23
CA THR A 33 -3.23 20.30 -34.41
C THR A 33 -2.86 20.16 -32.95
N GLY A 34 -2.81 21.27 -32.21
CA GLY A 34 -2.63 21.29 -30.75
C GLY A 34 -3.93 21.12 -29.96
N LYS A 35 -5.10 20.94 -30.61
CA LYS A 35 -6.40 20.90 -29.94
C LYS A 35 -6.58 19.67 -29.05
N ASN A 36 -7.36 19.81 -27.99
CA ASN A 36 -7.82 18.67 -27.20
C ASN A 36 -8.57 17.67 -28.09
N PHE A 37 -8.37 16.38 -27.86
CA PHE A 37 -8.87 15.31 -28.72
C PHE A 37 -9.53 14.17 -27.94
N VAL A 38 -10.67 13.66 -28.42
CA VAL A 38 -11.39 12.52 -27.83
C VAL A 38 -11.64 11.43 -28.88
N ALA A 39 -11.22 10.19 -28.62
CA ALA A 39 -11.49 9.06 -29.52
C ALA A 39 -12.27 7.92 -28.85
N CYS A 40 -13.47 7.67 -29.36
CA CYS A 40 -14.17 6.41 -29.20
C CYS A 40 -13.79 5.49 -30.37
N ALA A 41 -13.17 4.34 -30.09
CA ALA A 41 -12.87 3.34 -31.11
C ALA A 41 -12.78 1.92 -30.52
N PRO A 42 -13.13 0.85 -31.26
CA PRO A 42 -13.18 -0.49 -30.71
C PRO A 42 -11.86 -1.00 -30.10
N THR A 43 -11.95 -1.97 -29.20
CA THR A 43 -10.76 -2.65 -28.66
C THR A 43 -10.08 -3.46 -29.78
N GLY A 44 -8.76 -3.36 -29.86
CA GLY A 44 -7.96 -3.91 -30.96
C GLY A 44 -7.68 -2.91 -32.10
N SER A 45 -8.37 -1.77 -32.18
CA SER A 45 -8.17 -0.75 -33.25
C SER A 45 -6.86 0.06 -33.16
N GLY A 46 -5.90 -0.37 -32.33
CA GLY A 46 -4.57 0.28 -32.24
C GLY A 46 -4.57 1.65 -31.55
N LYS A 47 -5.50 1.87 -30.61
CA LYS A 47 -5.73 3.14 -29.88
C LYS A 47 -4.47 3.74 -29.24
N THR A 48 -3.56 2.91 -28.72
CA THR A 48 -2.30 3.36 -28.10
C THR A 48 -1.42 4.18 -29.04
N VAL A 49 -1.53 3.98 -30.36
CA VAL A 49 -0.78 4.78 -31.36
C VAL A 49 -1.25 6.23 -31.39
N LEU A 50 -2.49 6.55 -31.01
CA LEU A 50 -2.97 7.93 -30.90
C LEU A 50 -2.21 8.71 -29.82
N PHE A 51 -1.92 8.05 -28.70
CA PHE A 51 -1.05 8.62 -27.65
C PHE A 51 0.39 8.79 -28.12
N GLU A 52 0.92 7.83 -28.87
CA GLU A 52 2.27 7.91 -29.43
C GLU A 52 2.40 9.06 -30.45
N LEU A 53 1.37 9.29 -31.27
CA LEU A 53 1.28 10.44 -32.17
C LEU A 53 1.17 11.77 -31.42
N ALA A 54 0.40 11.85 -30.35
CA ALA A 54 0.29 13.05 -29.51
C ALA A 54 1.62 13.40 -28.82
N ILE A 55 2.38 12.38 -28.37
CA ILE A 55 3.75 12.57 -27.85
C ILE A 55 4.66 13.10 -28.96
N ILE A 56 4.60 12.54 -30.17
CA ILE A 56 5.42 13.00 -31.30
C ILE A 56 5.10 14.46 -31.65
N HIS A 57 3.82 14.84 -31.68
CA HIS A 57 3.39 16.23 -31.88
C HIS A 57 4.03 17.17 -30.85
N LEU A 58 4.00 16.82 -29.55
CA LEU A 58 4.66 17.60 -28.49
C LEU A 58 6.18 17.77 -28.71
N LEU A 59 6.84 16.74 -29.26
CA LEU A 59 8.27 16.78 -29.62
C LEU A 59 8.55 17.55 -30.93
N MET A 60 7.54 17.73 -31.79
CA MET A 60 7.60 18.58 -32.99
C MET A 60 7.41 20.06 -32.62
N GLU A 61 6.57 20.36 -31.63
CA GLU A 61 6.38 21.72 -31.10
C GLU A 61 7.50 22.21 -30.17
N THR A 62 8.46 21.35 -29.80
CA THR A 62 9.53 21.71 -28.86
C THR A 62 10.90 21.48 -29.47
N SER A 63 11.78 22.48 -29.36
CA SER A 63 13.19 22.38 -29.74
C SER A 63 13.94 21.35 -28.89
N GLU A 64 14.94 20.72 -29.49
CA GLU A 64 15.90 19.89 -28.75
C GLU A 64 16.93 20.77 -28.02
N PRO A 65 17.39 20.40 -26.80
CA PRO A 65 17.02 19.19 -26.06
C PRO A 65 15.72 19.35 -25.25
N TRP A 66 14.87 18.31 -25.24
CA TRP A 66 13.52 18.31 -24.64
C TRP A 66 13.45 18.30 -23.10
N ARG A 67 14.36 19.00 -22.41
CA ARG A 67 14.55 18.91 -20.94
C ARG A 67 13.31 19.29 -20.13
N ASP A 68 12.56 20.28 -20.59
CA ASP A 68 11.41 20.85 -19.89
C ASP A 68 10.06 20.29 -20.36
N VAL A 69 10.08 19.20 -21.14
CA VAL A 69 8.88 18.56 -21.70
C VAL A 69 8.41 17.43 -20.80
N LYS A 70 7.20 17.56 -20.22
CA LYS A 70 6.53 16.46 -19.51
C LYS A 70 5.19 16.09 -20.15
N ALA A 71 5.06 14.80 -20.46
CA ALA A 71 3.82 14.15 -20.84
C ALA A 71 3.38 13.16 -19.75
N VAL A 72 2.10 13.16 -19.40
CA VAL A 72 1.52 12.25 -18.41
C VAL A 72 0.56 11.32 -19.12
N TYR A 73 0.76 10.02 -19.00
CA TYR A 73 -0.16 8.98 -19.42
C TYR A 73 -0.82 8.35 -18.21
N MET A 74 -2.13 8.44 -18.17
CA MET A 74 -2.96 7.92 -17.10
C MET A 74 -3.82 6.78 -17.64
N ALA A 75 -3.58 5.58 -17.11
CA ALA A 75 -4.38 4.40 -17.39
C ALA A 75 -5.19 4.00 -16.18
N PRO A 76 -6.36 3.35 -16.35
CA PRO A 76 -7.19 2.97 -15.21
C PRO A 76 -6.50 1.93 -14.33
N ILE A 77 -5.50 1.17 -14.78
CA ILE A 77 -4.90 0.12 -13.94
C ILE A 77 -3.39 0.04 -14.09
N LYS A 78 -2.74 -0.37 -12.99
CA LYS A 78 -1.29 -0.56 -12.91
C LYS A 78 -0.76 -1.42 -14.05
N ALA A 79 -1.40 -2.54 -14.36
CA ALA A 79 -0.88 -3.45 -15.38
C ALA A 79 -0.94 -2.89 -16.81
N LEU A 80 -1.82 -1.91 -17.10
CA LEU A 80 -1.73 -1.13 -18.35
C LEU A 80 -0.58 -0.11 -18.29
N CYS A 81 -0.34 0.52 -17.13
CA CYS A 81 0.82 1.40 -16.92
C CYS A 81 2.13 0.64 -17.18
N SER A 82 2.31 -0.54 -16.59
CA SER A 82 3.51 -1.37 -16.77
C SER A 82 3.66 -1.85 -18.22
N GLN A 83 2.57 -2.27 -18.87
CA GLN A 83 2.56 -2.67 -20.29
C GLN A 83 2.99 -1.52 -21.22
N CYS A 84 2.41 -0.32 -21.04
CA CYS A 84 2.78 0.86 -21.81
C CYS A 84 4.20 1.33 -21.48
N PHE A 85 4.66 1.22 -20.22
CA PHE A 85 6.01 1.57 -19.81
C PHE A 85 7.06 0.72 -20.51
N GLU A 86 6.87 -0.61 -20.55
CA GLU A 86 7.78 -1.51 -21.28
C GLU A 86 7.81 -1.25 -22.79
N SER A 87 6.69 -0.86 -23.39
CA SER A 87 6.59 -0.49 -24.81
C SER A 87 7.30 0.83 -25.09
N TRP A 88 6.92 1.88 -24.36
CA TRP A 88 7.39 3.25 -24.59
C TRP A 88 8.85 3.45 -24.21
N LYS A 89 9.37 2.75 -23.19
CA LYS A 89 10.81 2.70 -22.91
C LYS A 89 11.63 2.17 -24.09
N LYS A 90 11.09 1.21 -24.86
CA LYS A 90 11.74 0.66 -26.07
C LYS A 90 11.59 1.56 -27.30
N LYS A 91 10.49 2.32 -27.40
CA LYS A 91 10.18 3.22 -28.53
C LYS A 91 10.81 4.61 -28.40
N PHE A 92 10.66 5.26 -27.26
CA PHE A 92 11.07 6.64 -27.00
C PHE A 92 12.44 6.76 -26.32
N GLY A 93 12.89 5.72 -25.59
CA GLY A 93 14.23 5.67 -24.99
C GLY A 93 15.38 5.92 -25.99
N PRO A 94 15.36 5.35 -27.22
CA PRO A 94 16.35 5.64 -28.25
C PRO A 94 16.35 7.10 -28.77
N LEU A 95 15.31 7.88 -28.49
CA LEU A 95 15.25 9.32 -28.77
C LEU A 95 15.82 10.16 -27.61
N GLY A 96 16.23 9.54 -26.50
CA GLY A 96 16.72 10.22 -25.30
C GLY A 96 15.64 10.57 -24.25
N LEU A 97 14.40 10.08 -24.43
CA LEU A 97 13.30 10.36 -23.51
C LEU A 97 13.24 9.34 -22.37
N ASN A 98 13.24 9.83 -21.13
CA ASN A 98 13.12 9.00 -19.93
C ASN A 98 11.65 8.72 -19.59
N CYS A 99 11.23 7.46 -19.68
CA CYS A 99 9.94 7.01 -19.16
C CYS A 99 10.05 6.62 -17.67
N LYS A 100 9.01 6.91 -16.87
CA LYS A 100 8.89 6.49 -15.46
C LYS A 100 7.49 5.96 -15.18
N GLU A 101 7.40 4.81 -14.50
CA GLU A 101 6.14 4.27 -13.97
C GLU A 101 5.97 4.72 -12.50
N LEU A 102 4.82 5.31 -12.19
CA LEU A 102 4.39 5.73 -10.86
C LEU A 102 3.06 5.08 -10.55
N THR A 103 3.05 4.06 -9.69
CA THR A 103 1.78 3.45 -9.25
C THR A 103 1.74 3.36 -7.72
N GLY A 104 0.62 2.89 -7.16
CA GLY A 104 0.47 2.74 -5.70
C GLY A 104 1.35 1.67 -5.03
N ASP A 105 2.38 1.13 -5.71
CA ASP A 105 3.44 0.31 -5.08
C ASP A 105 4.79 1.06 -5.02
N THR A 106 4.92 2.17 -5.78
CA THR A 106 5.99 3.16 -5.71
C THR A 106 5.81 3.98 -4.41
N GLU A 107 6.86 4.26 -3.64
CA GLU A 107 6.71 5.01 -2.38
C GLU A 107 6.31 6.48 -2.68
N ILE A 108 5.88 7.21 -1.64
CA ILE A 108 5.35 8.58 -1.83
C ILE A 108 6.49 9.59 -2.00
N ASP A 109 7.70 9.28 -1.53
CA ASP A 109 8.82 10.20 -1.46
C ASP A 109 9.67 10.23 -2.76
N ASP A 110 9.31 9.43 -3.77
CA ASP A 110 10.01 9.29 -5.07
C ASP A 110 9.90 10.54 -5.99
N PHE A 111 9.55 11.72 -5.46
CA PHE A 111 9.40 12.97 -6.21
C PHE A 111 10.67 13.36 -6.98
N PHE A 112 11.85 13.13 -6.40
CA PHE A 112 13.14 13.36 -7.06
C PHE A 112 13.29 12.54 -8.35
N GLU A 113 12.74 11.32 -8.39
CA GLU A 113 12.84 10.44 -9.57
C GLU A 113 11.94 10.88 -10.74
N ILE A 114 11.04 11.85 -10.52
CA ILE A 114 10.11 12.39 -11.51
C ILE A 114 10.72 13.59 -12.25
N GLN A 115 11.67 14.29 -11.63
CA GLN A 115 12.31 15.48 -12.18
C GLN A 115 12.97 15.20 -13.53
N ASP A 116 13.74 14.12 -13.65
CA ASP A 116 14.44 13.74 -14.89
C ASP A 116 13.58 12.93 -15.88
N SER A 117 12.31 12.67 -15.54
CA SER A 117 11.38 11.93 -16.38
C SER A 117 10.64 12.84 -17.37
N HIS A 118 10.51 12.38 -18.61
CA HIS A 118 9.83 13.10 -19.70
C HIS A 118 8.42 12.53 -19.94
N ILE A 119 8.26 11.21 -19.76
CA ILE A 119 6.97 10.51 -19.94
C ILE A 119 6.65 9.76 -18.64
N ILE A 120 5.57 10.17 -17.97
CA ILE A 120 5.15 9.64 -16.68
C ILE A 120 3.92 8.76 -16.90
N LEU A 121 3.98 7.48 -16.49
CA LEU A 121 2.86 6.54 -16.58
C LEU A 121 2.28 6.28 -15.19
N THR A 122 0.99 6.55 -14.99
CA THR A 122 0.36 6.58 -13.66
C THR A 122 -1.09 6.08 -13.65
N THR A 123 -1.61 5.77 -12.46
CA THR A 123 -3.06 5.62 -12.24
C THR A 123 -3.66 6.92 -11.68
N PRO A 124 -4.99 7.14 -11.78
CA PRO A 124 -5.65 8.33 -11.23
C PRO A 124 -5.35 8.55 -9.74
N GLU A 125 -5.33 7.50 -8.92
CA GLU A 125 -5.14 7.62 -7.47
C GLU A 125 -3.70 8.00 -7.09
N LYS A 126 -2.70 7.49 -7.81
CA LYS A 126 -1.29 7.85 -7.56
C LYS A 126 -1.03 9.28 -8.02
N TRP A 127 -1.63 9.71 -9.13
CA TRP A 127 -1.52 11.08 -9.62
C TRP A 127 -2.29 12.07 -8.72
N ASP A 128 -3.49 11.73 -8.26
CA ASP A 128 -4.24 12.52 -7.28
C ASP A 128 -3.44 12.68 -5.98
N SER A 129 -2.93 11.57 -5.42
CA SER A 129 -2.10 11.59 -4.21
C SER A 129 -0.82 12.42 -4.37
N MET A 130 -0.19 12.41 -5.55
CA MET A 130 0.99 13.22 -5.86
C MET A 130 0.64 14.72 -6.00
N THR A 131 -0.41 15.03 -6.76
CA THR A 131 -0.81 16.42 -7.07
C THR A 131 -1.44 17.16 -5.89
N ARG A 132 -1.82 16.47 -4.80
CA ARG A 132 -2.24 17.09 -3.53
C ARG A 132 -1.15 17.88 -2.77
N LYS A 133 0.05 18.05 -3.36
CA LYS A 133 1.09 19.01 -2.94
C LYS A 133 1.56 19.92 -4.08
N TRP A 134 0.76 20.16 -5.13
CA TRP A 134 1.27 20.74 -6.38
C TRP A 134 1.86 22.15 -6.25
N LYS A 135 1.37 22.99 -5.33
CA LYS A 135 1.89 24.35 -5.13
C LYS A 135 3.34 24.40 -4.62
N ASP A 136 3.81 23.33 -3.97
CA ASP A 136 5.21 23.17 -3.57
C ASP A 136 6.10 22.62 -4.73
N ASN A 137 5.50 22.25 -5.86
CA ASN A 137 6.11 21.42 -6.91
C ASN A 137 6.05 22.08 -8.30
N CYS A 138 7.12 22.79 -8.69
CA CYS A 138 7.29 23.36 -10.03
C CYS A 138 7.09 22.36 -11.19
N LEU A 139 7.37 21.07 -10.98
CA LEU A 139 7.29 20.02 -12.00
C LEU A 139 5.91 19.86 -12.65
N LEU A 140 4.83 20.22 -11.96
CA LEU A 140 3.46 20.09 -12.49
C LEU A 140 3.09 21.21 -13.47
N GLN A 141 3.78 22.35 -13.40
CA GLN A 141 3.67 23.42 -14.39
C GLN A 141 4.37 23.07 -15.72
N LEU A 142 5.25 22.06 -15.73
CA LEU A 142 5.94 21.57 -16.92
C LEU A 142 5.12 20.55 -17.74
N VAL A 143 3.96 20.10 -17.23
CA VAL A 143 3.09 19.16 -17.95
C VAL A 143 2.43 19.89 -19.13
N ARG A 144 2.78 19.49 -20.36
CA ARG A 144 2.20 20.02 -21.61
C ARG A 144 1.20 19.08 -22.27
N LEU A 145 1.21 17.79 -21.93
CA LEU A 145 0.36 16.78 -22.55
C LEU A 145 -0.17 15.80 -21.51
N PHE A 146 -1.48 15.58 -21.53
CA PHE A 146 -2.20 14.74 -20.58
C PHE A 146 -3.05 13.71 -21.34
N LEU A 147 -2.65 12.44 -21.24
CA LEU A 147 -3.16 11.33 -22.03
C LEU A 147 -4.02 10.44 -21.13
N ILE A 148 -5.30 10.26 -21.46
CA ILE A 148 -6.29 9.55 -20.64
C ILE A 148 -6.73 8.29 -21.39
N ASP A 149 -6.29 7.13 -20.91
CA ASP A 149 -6.72 5.83 -21.44
C ASP A 149 -7.98 5.32 -20.73
N GLU A 150 -8.83 4.64 -21.49
CA GLU A 150 -10.15 4.15 -21.09
C GLU A 150 -10.99 5.19 -20.31
N VAL A 151 -11.15 6.41 -20.88
CA VAL A 151 -11.87 7.53 -20.23
C VAL A 151 -13.30 7.19 -19.77
N HIS A 152 -13.93 6.13 -20.32
CA HIS A 152 -15.21 5.61 -19.83
C HIS A 152 -15.20 5.20 -18.34
N VAL A 153 -14.02 4.96 -17.75
CA VAL A 153 -13.85 4.68 -16.31
C VAL A 153 -14.30 5.84 -15.42
N VAL A 154 -14.61 7.02 -15.96
CA VAL A 154 -15.29 8.11 -15.24
C VAL A 154 -16.65 7.69 -14.65
N LYS A 155 -17.33 6.67 -15.21
CA LYS A 155 -18.54 6.09 -14.62
C LYS A 155 -18.33 5.08 -13.49
N ASP A 156 -17.07 4.69 -13.20
CA ASP A 156 -16.78 3.75 -12.12
C ASP A 156 -17.13 4.39 -10.77
N ALA A 157 -17.99 3.72 -10.00
CA ALA A 157 -18.50 4.23 -8.73
C ALA A 157 -17.42 4.46 -7.67
N THR A 158 -16.24 3.82 -7.79
CA THR A 158 -15.16 3.89 -6.80
C THR A 158 -13.94 4.70 -7.26
N ARG A 159 -13.79 4.92 -8.57
CA ARG A 159 -12.55 5.48 -9.17
C ARG A 159 -12.81 6.62 -10.15
N GLY A 160 -14.02 6.70 -10.71
CA GLY A 160 -14.41 7.71 -11.69
C GLY A 160 -14.29 9.13 -11.15
N ALA A 161 -14.79 9.38 -9.93
CA ALA A 161 -14.62 10.64 -9.20
C ALA A 161 -13.15 11.11 -9.15
N THR A 162 -12.19 10.20 -8.90
CA THR A 162 -10.76 10.56 -8.85
C THR A 162 -10.19 10.90 -10.22
N LEU A 163 -10.58 10.17 -11.27
CA LEU A 163 -10.24 10.51 -12.66
C LEU A 163 -10.77 11.90 -13.03
N GLU A 164 -12.04 12.16 -12.75
CA GLU A 164 -12.71 13.42 -13.04
C GLU A 164 -12.02 14.61 -12.36
N VAL A 165 -11.74 14.49 -11.07
CA VAL A 165 -11.11 15.55 -10.27
C VAL A 165 -9.67 15.79 -10.67
N VAL A 166 -8.92 14.75 -11.03
CA VAL A 166 -7.56 14.91 -11.58
C VAL A 166 -7.59 15.76 -12.84
N VAL A 167 -8.48 15.46 -13.80
CA VAL A 167 -8.60 16.23 -15.05
C VAL A 167 -9.00 17.68 -14.77
N SER A 168 -10.02 17.90 -13.93
CA SER A 168 -10.46 19.25 -13.54
C SER A 168 -9.34 20.05 -12.85
N ARG A 169 -8.53 19.42 -11.99
CA ARG A 169 -7.36 20.03 -11.38
C ARG A 169 -6.29 20.38 -12.40
N MET A 170 -6.01 19.52 -13.38
CA MET A 170 -5.05 19.83 -14.45
C MET A 170 -5.53 21.02 -15.30
N LYS A 171 -6.85 21.15 -15.59
CA LYS A 171 -7.43 22.35 -16.23
C LYS A 171 -7.22 23.60 -15.37
N ALA A 172 -7.44 23.54 -14.05
CA ALA A 172 -7.23 24.66 -13.13
C ALA A 172 -5.75 25.09 -13.03
N VAL A 173 -4.82 24.12 -12.97
CA VAL A 173 -3.36 24.38 -13.00
C VAL A 173 -2.94 25.03 -14.32
N HIS A 174 -3.52 24.60 -15.45
CA HIS A 174 -3.29 25.25 -16.74
C HIS A 174 -3.78 26.70 -16.75
N ALA A 175 -5.03 26.97 -16.32
CA ALA A 175 -5.58 28.32 -16.28
C ALA A 175 -4.76 29.27 -15.39
N TYR A 176 -4.33 28.78 -14.21
CA TYR A 176 -3.44 29.52 -13.31
C TYR A 176 -2.09 29.86 -13.95
N ARG A 177 -1.49 28.91 -14.70
CA ARG A 177 -0.24 29.13 -15.43
C ARG A 177 -0.41 30.19 -16.52
N THR A 178 -1.47 30.11 -17.33
CA THR A 178 -1.76 31.06 -18.41
C THR A 178 -1.94 32.48 -17.85
N ALA A 179 -2.62 32.61 -16.70
CA ALA A 179 -2.79 33.89 -16.02
C ALA A 179 -1.47 34.49 -15.49
N GLN A 180 -0.51 33.65 -15.04
CA GLN A 180 0.79 34.15 -14.55
C GLN A 180 1.82 34.44 -15.64
N ASN A 181 1.84 33.69 -16.74
CA ASN A 181 2.82 33.87 -17.82
C ASN A 181 2.16 33.83 -19.22
N PRO A 182 1.33 34.85 -19.58
CA PRO A 182 0.60 34.87 -20.84
C PRO A 182 1.50 34.77 -22.07
N GLU A 183 2.68 35.40 -22.02
CA GLU A 183 3.65 35.46 -23.13
C GLU A 183 4.22 34.10 -23.54
N THR A 184 4.12 33.07 -22.69
CA THR A 184 4.69 31.75 -23.01
C THR A 184 3.87 30.99 -24.05
N GLY A 185 2.55 31.24 -24.18
CA GLY A 185 1.67 30.52 -25.11
C GLY A 185 1.57 29.00 -24.87
N LEU A 186 2.06 28.48 -23.73
CA LEU A 186 2.20 27.04 -23.47
C LEU A 186 0.90 26.43 -22.93
N SER A 187 0.00 26.06 -23.84
CA SER A 187 -1.21 25.30 -23.54
C SER A 187 -0.93 23.86 -23.06
N MET A 188 -1.83 23.32 -22.23
CA MET A 188 -1.84 21.92 -21.83
C MET A 188 -2.86 21.14 -22.64
N ARG A 189 -2.39 20.21 -23.47
CA ARG A 189 -3.23 19.41 -24.37
C ARG A 189 -3.75 18.14 -23.69
N PHE A 190 -5.05 17.89 -23.80
CA PHE A 190 -5.71 16.66 -23.37
C PHE A 190 -6.00 15.73 -24.56
N VAL A 191 -5.65 14.45 -24.43
CA VAL A 191 -6.02 13.41 -25.40
C VAL A 191 -6.67 12.25 -24.65
N ALA A 192 -7.98 12.07 -24.81
CA ALA A 192 -8.76 11.05 -24.12
C ALA A 192 -9.26 9.98 -25.09
N VAL A 193 -9.15 8.71 -24.69
CA VAL A 193 -9.36 7.58 -25.60
C VAL A 193 -10.08 6.44 -24.86
N SER A 194 -10.99 5.72 -25.52
CA SER A 194 -11.75 4.61 -24.92
C SER A 194 -12.31 3.63 -25.95
N ALA A 195 -12.66 2.42 -25.50
CA ALA A 195 -13.37 1.42 -26.28
C ALA A 195 -14.84 1.74 -26.62
N THR A 196 -15.55 2.40 -25.71
CA THR A 196 -17.00 2.61 -25.77
C THR A 196 -17.35 3.94 -25.12
N ILE A 197 -17.83 4.92 -25.90
CA ILE A 197 -18.31 6.22 -25.40
C ILE A 197 -19.56 6.63 -26.19
N PRO A 198 -20.78 6.24 -25.77
CA PRO A 198 -22.01 6.55 -26.53
C PRO A 198 -22.31 8.05 -26.60
N ASN A 199 -21.84 8.79 -25.61
CA ASN A 199 -21.92 10.24 -25.51
C ASN A 199 -20.53 10.90 -25.66
N THR A 200 -19.82 10.59 -26.75
CA THR A 200 -18.47 11.15 -27.02
C THR A 200 -18.45 12.68 -26.99
N SER A 201 -19.51 13.32 -27.49
CA SER A 201 -19.69 14.78 -27.42
C SER A 201 -19.63 15.33 -25.99
N ASP A 202 -20.15 14.62 -24.99
CA ASP A 202 -20.17 15.11 -23.60
C ASP A 202 -18.76 15.10 -22.98
N ILE A 203 -17.94 14.11 -23.35
CA ILE A 203 -16.53 14.04 -22.94
C ILE A 203 -15.74 15.15 -23.67
N ALA A 204 -16.10 15.47 -24.90
CA ALA A 204 -15.52 16.58 -25.66
C ALA A 204 -15.92 17.96 -25.11
N ASP A 205 -17.18 18.13 -24.68
CA ASP A 205 -17.67 19.32 -23.97
C ASP A 205 -16.92 19.50 -22.64
N TRP A 206 -16.68 18.41 -21.90
CA TRP A 206 -15.93 18.44 -20.64
C TRP A 206 -14.44 18.78 -20.83
N LEU A 207 -13.81 18.25 -21.87
CA LEU A 207 -12.42 18.54 -22.24
C LEU A 207 -12.27 19.80 -23.11
N SER A 208 -13.27 20.70 -23.08
CA SER A 208 -13.21 22.02 -23.70
C SER A 208 -12.09 22.90 -23.13
N ASP A 209 -11.57 23.77 -24.00
CA ASP A 209 -10.63 24.85 -23.68
C ASP A 209 -11.15 26.20 -24.26
N GLU A 210 -10.32 27.24 -24.25
CA GLU A 210 -10.66 28.58 -24.77
C GLU A 210 -11.04 28.57 -26.28
N SER A 211 -10.62 27.55 -27.03
CA SER A 211 -10.95 27.36 -28.45
C SER A 211 -12.27 26.60 -28.70
N GLY A 212 -12.94 26.16 -27.62
CA GLY A 212 -14.22 25.45 -27.65
C GLY A 212 -14.13 23.98 -27.20
N PRO A 213 -15.14 23.15 -27.54
CA PRO A 213 -15.12 21.72 -27.26
C PRO A 213 -13.95 21.00 -27.93
N ALA A 214 -13.48 19.92 -27.31
CA ALA A 214 -12.44 19.08 -27.90
C ALA A 214 -12.89 18.52 -29.26
N THR A 215 -11.94 18.33 -30.18
CA THR A 215 -12.22 17.63 -31.44
C THR A 215 -12.43 16.15 -31.13
N TYR A 216 -13.44 15.50 -31.70
CA TYR A 216 -13.73 14.11 -31.38
C TYR A 216 -13.93 13.21 -32.59
N LEU A 217 -13.55 11.96 -32.42
CA LEU A 217 -13.68 10.88 -33.39
C LEU A 217 -14.51 9.77 -32.76
N ASP A 218 -15.69 9.51 -33.33
CA ASP A 218 -16.51 8.37 -32.98
C ASP A 218 -16.43 7.29 -34.07
N MET A 219 -16.05 6.08 -33.68
CA MET A 219 -15.89 4.92 -34.55
C MET A 219 -16.64 3.75 -33.94
N ASP A 220 -17.70 3.33 -34.60
CA ASP A 220 -18.51 2.19 -34.18
C ASP A 220 -17.76 0.83 -34.30
N GLU A 221 -18.37 -0.23 -33.78
CA GLU A 221 -17.83 -1.60 -33.88
C GLU A 221 -17.71 -2.12 -35.32
N SER A 222 -18.31 -1.45 -36.32
CA SER A 222 -18.10 -1.81 -37.73
C SER A 222 -16.64 -1.58 -38.16
N HIS A 223 -15.92 -0.65 -37.53
CA HIS A 223 -14.52 -0.30 -37.82
C HIS A 223 -13.49 -1.16 -37.07
N ARG A 224 -13.91 -2.17 -36.30
CA ARG A 224 -12.99 -3.10 -35.61
C ARG A 224 -12.19 -3.93 -36.63
N PRO A 225 -10.84 -4.02 -36.51
CA PRO A 225 -10.00 -4.74 -37.48
C PRO A 225 -10.34 -6.24 -37.65
N VAL A 226 -10.84 -6.87 -36.59
CA VAL A 226 -11.34 -8.25 -36.59
C VAL A 226 -12.81 -8.19 -36.20
N LYS A 227 -13.72 -8.60 -37.10
CA LYS A 227 -15.17 -8.49 -36.85
C LYS A 227 -15.59 -9.36 -35.67
N LEU A 228 -16.15 -8.75 -34.62
CA LEU A 228 -16.54 -9.48 -33.42
C LEU A 228 -18.00 -9.94 -33.49
N ARG A 229 -18.21 -11.26 -33.57
CA ARG A 229 -19.51 -11.90 -33.33
C ARG A 229 -19.82 -11.88 -31.84
N LYS A 230 -20.94 -11.25 -31.49
CA LYS A 230 -21.40 -11.00 -30.12
C LYS A 230 -22.55 -11.96 -29.78
N VAL A 231 -22.35 -12.87 -28.81
CA VAL A 231 -23.34 -13.89 -28.43
C VAL A 231 -23.61 -13.86 -26.92
N VAL A 232 -24.88 -13.77 -26.52
CA VAL A 232 -25.31 -13.94 -25.11
C VAL A 232 -26.20 -15.17 -24.98
N LEU A 233 -25.74 -16.15 -24.21
CA LEU A 233 -26.45 -17.39 -23.93
C LEU A 233 -27.05 -17.34 -22.53
N GLY A 234 -28.39 -17.36 -22.47
CA GLY A 234 -29.13 -17.53 -21.23
C GLY A 234 -29.28 -19.02 -20.88
N PHE A 235 -29.06 -19.36 -19.61
CA PHE A 235 -29.23 -20.71 -19.08
C PHE A 235 -30.28 -20.75 -17.96
N PRO A 236 -30.98 -21.88 -17.78
CA PRO A 236 -31.92 -22.05 -16.67
C PRO A 236 -31.17 -22.01 -15.34
N CYS A 237 -31.69 -21.21 -14.41
CA CYS A 237 -31.26 -21.14 -13.02
C CYS A 237 -32.53 -21.22 -12.17
N SER A 238 -32.66 -22.26 -11.33
CA SER A 238 -33.82 -22.36 -10.43
C SER A 238 -33.75 -21.25 -9.36
N PRO A 239 -34.88 -20.72 -8.85
CA PRO A 239 -34.86 -19.67 -7.83
C PRO A 239 -34.06 -20.03 -6.57
N ASN A 240 -34.08 -21.30 -6.18
CA ASN A 240 -33.35 -21.84 -5.02
C ASN A 240 -31.91 -22.29 -5.34
N GLN A 241 -31.42 -22.05 -6.56
CA GLN A 241 -30.07 -22.45 -6.99
C GLN A 241 -29.06 -21.35 -6.65
N THR A 242 -28.15 -21.64 -5.73
CA THR A 242 -27.01 -20.77 -5.41
C THR A 242 -26.13 -20.51 -6.64
N GLU A 243 -25.54 -19.32 -6.74
CA GLU A 243 -24.60 -18.93 -7.82
C GLU A 243 -23.51 -19.97 -8.09
N PHE A 244 -22.94 -20.58 -7.04
CA PHE A 244 -21.94 -21.63 -7.16
C PHE A 244 -22.45 -22.88 -7.90
N LYS A 245 -23.68 -23.31 -7.61
CA LYS A 245 -24.34 -24.42 -8.34
C LYS A 245 -24.70 -24.05 -9.77
N PHE A 246 -24.94 -22.77 -10.06
CA PHE A 246 -25.15 -22.28 -11.42
C PHE A 246 -23.82 -22.29 -12.20
N ASP A 247 -22.76 -21.66 -11.68
CA ASP A 247 -21.41 -21.66 -12.28
C ASP A 247 -20.89 -23.09 -12.54
N LEU A 248 -21.15 -24.04 -11.63
CA LEU A 248 -20.77 -25.43 -11.79
C LEU A 248 -21.52 -26.14 -12.92
N SER A 249 -22.81 -25.82 -13.15
CA SER A 249 -23.60 -26.46 -14.23
C SER A 249 -23.10 -26.03 -15.62
N LEU A 250 -22.52 -24.83 -15.73
CA LEU A 250 -21.94 -24.30 -16.96
C LEU A 250 -20.68 -25.07 -17.40
N ASN A 251 -19.98 -25.79 -16.51
CA ASN A 251 -18.81 -26.62 -16.87
C ASN A 251 -19.16 -27.62 -17.97
N TYR A 252 -20.27 -28.33 -17.82
CA TYR A 252 -20.75 -29.36 -18.75
C TYR A 252 -21.31 -28.79 -20.06
N LYS A 253 -21.26 -27.46 -20.25
CA LYS A 253 -21.62 -26.78 -21.50
C LYS A 253 -20.39 -26.28 -22.28
N MET A 254 -19.19 -26.31 -21.66
CA MET A 254 -17.94 -25.81 -22.25
C MET A 254 -17.59 -26.50 -23.56
N ALA A 255 -17.64 -27.84 -23.61
CA ALA A 255 -17.26 -28.60 -24.80
C ALA A 255 -18.10 -28.19 -26.03
N ASN A 256 -19.42 -28.11 -25.88
CA ASN A 256 -20.34 -27.72 -26.94
C ASN A 256 -20.13 -26.25 -27.38
N ILE A 257 -19.94 -25.32 -26.43
CA ILE A 257 -19.70 -23.90 -26.75
C ILE A 257 -18.38 -23.72 -27.51
N ILE A 258 -17.31 -24.39 -27.08
CA ILE A 258 -16.02 -24.34 -27.78
C ILE A 258 -16.15 -24.98 -29.17
N GLN A 259 -16.80 -26.15 -29.28
CA GLN A 259 -17.04 -26.79 -30.58
C GLN A 259 -17.87 -25.91 -31.55
N THR A 260 -18.84 -25.16 -31.04
CA THR A 260 -19.76 -24.33 -31.85
C THR A 260 -19.17 -23.00 -32.29
N TYR A 261 -18.26 -22.40 -31.51
CA TYR A 261 -17.83 -21.00 -31.70
C TYR A 261 -16.32 -20.79 -31.83
N SER A 262 -15.49 -21.85 -31.76
CA SER A 262 -14.02 -21.71 -31.86
C SER A 262 -13.45 -21.81 -33.26
N ASP A 263 -14.19 -22.36 -34.24
CA ASP A 263 -13.68 -22.66 -35.58
C ASP A 263 -12.34 -23.43 -35.58
N GLN A 264 -12.12 -24.31 -34.58
CA GLN A 264 -10.86 -25.03 -34.29
C GLN A 264 -9.65 -24.13 -33.99
N LYS A 265 -9.88 -22.89 -33.54
CA LYS A 265 -8.87 -21.89 -33.16
C LYS A 265 -8.80 -21.68 -31.63
N PRO A 266 -7.76 -21.02 -31.11
CA PRO A 266 -7.57 -20.85 -29.67
C PRO A 266 -8.74 -20.16 -28.96
N ALA A 267 -9.13 -20.72 -27.81
CA ALA A 267 -10.22 -20.26 -26.97
C ALA A 267 -9.75 -19.86 -25.56
N LEU A 268 -10.14 -18.66 -25.12
CA LEU A 268 -9.84 -18.11 -23.79
C LEU A 268 -11.13 -18.06 -22.97
N VAL A 269 -11.16 -18.78 -21.84
CA VAL A 269 -12.36 -18.91 -20.99
C VAL A 269 -12.15 -18.23 -19.65
N PHE A 270 -12.87 -17.13 -19.41
CA PHE A 270 -12.88 -16.42 -18.14
C PHE A 270 -13.84 -17.08 -17.14
N CYS A 271 -13.37 -17.33 -15.92
CA CYS A 271 -14.16 -17.93 -14.84
C CYS A 271 -14.08 -17.10 -13.54
N SER A 272 -15.15 -17.20 -12.75
CA SER A 272 -15.41 -16.47 -11.49
C SER A 272 -14.40 -16.69 -10.36
N THR A 273 -13.77 -17.87 -10.27
CA THR A 273 -12.89 -18.24 -9.14
C THR A 273 -11.72 -19.11 -9.56
N ARG A 274 -10.63 -19.10 -8.76
CA ARG A 274 -9.43 -19.93 -9.01
C ARG A 274 -9.73 -21.43 -9.02
N LYS A 275 -10.58 -21.90 -8.09
CA LYS A 275 -11.06 -23.30 -8.07
C LYS A 275 -11.97 -23.58 -9.27
N GLY A 276 -12.84 -22.65 -9.64
CA GLY A 276 -13.70 -22.75 -10.82
C GLY A 276 -12.89 -22.93 -12.10
N VAL A 277 -11.84 -22.13 -12.30
CA VAL A 277 -10.87 -22.28 -13.41
C VAL A 277 -10.32 -23.72 -13.48
N GLN A 278 -9.75 -24.24 -12.38
CA GLN A 278 -9.18 -25.58 -12.33
C GLN A 278 -10.23 -26.67 -12.60
N GLN A 279 -11.44 -26.51 -12.04
CA GLN A 279 -12.54 -27.46 -12.22
C GLN A 279 -13.09 -27.46 -13.65
N SER A 280 -13.26 -26.28 -14.27
CA SER A 280 -13.74 -26.16 -15.65
C SER A 280 -12.73 -26.76 -16.64
N ALA A 281 -11.44 -26.51 -16.44
CA ALA A 281 -10.37 -27.13 -17.23
C ALA A 281 -10.36 -28.66 -17.10
N ALA A 282 -10.48 -29.19 -15.88
CA ALA A 282 -10.49 -30.63 -15.63
C ALA A 282 -11.76 -31.35 -16.13
N VAL A 283 -12.90 -30.66 -16.24
CA VAL A 283 -14.10 -31.19 -16.91
C VAL A 283 -13.88 -31.21 -18.43
N LEU A 284 -13.41 -30.12 -19.03
CA LEU A 284 -13.17 -30.07 -20.48
C LEU A 284 -12.16 -31.12 -20.95
N ALA A 285 -11.07 -31.35 -20.21
CA ALA A 285 -10.06 -32.36 -20.57
C ALA A 285 -10.60 -33.82 -20.52
N LYS A 286 -11.75 -34.06 -19.87
CA LYS A 286 -12.45 -35.36 -19.92
C LYS A 286 -13.43 -35.42 -21.08
N ASP A 287 -14.22 -34.36 -21.24
CA ASP A 287 -15.36 -34.32 -22.17
C ASP A 287 -14.94 -34.02 -23.62
N ALA A 288 -13.76 -33.45 -23.85
CA ALA A 288 -13.24 -33.09 -25.16
C ALA A 288 -11.92 -33.82 -25.52
N ARG A 289 -11.70 -33.98 -26.83
CA ARG A 289 -10.47 -34.49 -27.43
C ARG A 289 -10.08 -33.58 -28.59
N PHE A 290 -8.96 -32.87 -28.46
CA PHE A 290 -8.45 -32.00 -29.52
C PHE A 290 -7.62 -32.82 -30.51
N ILE A 291 -7.80 -32.55 -31.81
CA ILE A 291 -6.98 -33.15 -32.86
C ILE A 291 -5.63 -32.44 -32.87
N MET A 292 -4.56 -33.19 -32.66
CA MET A 292 -3.19 -32.67 -32.54
C MET A 292 -2.21 -33.56 -33.29
N SER A 293 -1.29 -32.95 -34.05
CA SER A 293 -0.19 -33.67 -34.69
C SER A 293 0.80 -34.23 -33.65
N MET A 294 1.65 -35.18 -34.05
CA MET A 294 2.65 -35.74 -33.15
C MET A 294 3.67 -34.68 -32.70
N GLU A 295 4.07 -33.79 -33.61
CA GLU A 295 4.94 -32.63 -33.33
C GLU A 295 4.29 -31.68 -32.31
N HIS A 296 2.99 -31.42 -32.45
CA HIS A 296 2.23 -30.56 -31.54
C HIS A 296 2.17 -31.17 -30.13
N LYS A 297 1.92 -32.47 -30.03
CA LYS A 297 2.00 -33.22 -28.77
C LYS A 297 3.41 -33.19 -28.17
N GLN A 298 4.47 -33.29 -28.98
CA GLN A 298 5.86 -33.17 -28.51
C GLN A 298 6.16 -31.78 -27.93
N ARG A 299 5.68 -30.70 -28.58
CA ARG A 299 5.81 -29.33 -28.03
C ARG A 299 5.07 -29.18 -26.70
N LEU A 300 3.84 -29.66 -26.60
CA LEU A 300 3.08 -29.69 -25.34
C LEU A 300 3.78 -30.53 -24.25
N THR A 301 4.40 -31.66 -24.61
CA THR A 301 5.20 -32.47 -23.69
C THR A 301 6.41 -31.70 -23.15
N LYS A 302 7.06 -30.88 -23.98
CA LYS A 302 8.18 -30.02 -23.56
C LYS A 302 7.75 -28.95 -22.54
N TYR A 303 6.60 -28.30 -22.76
CA TYR A 303 6.03 -27.38 -21.77
C TYR A 303 5.65 -28.12 -20.48
N ALA A 304 4.94 -29.24 -20.59
CA ALA A 304 4.50 -30.06 -19.45
C ALA A 304 5.69 -30.50 -18.56
N ASN A 305 6.80 -30.94 -19.14
CA ASN A 305 8.00 -31.32 -18.39
C ASN A 305 8.67 -30.17 -17.63
N SER A 306 8.33 -28.92 -17.95
CA SER A 306 8.87 -27.70 -17.32
C SER A 306 7.94 -27.08 -16.27
N ILE A 307 6.72 -27.60 -16.12
CA ILE A 307 5.68 -27.08 -15.22
C ILE A 307 5.79 -27.72 -13.83
N LEU A 308 5.70 -26.89 -12.78
CA LEU A 308 5.80 -27.30 -11.38
C LEU A 308 4.46 -27.83 -10.82
N ASP A 309 3.34 -27.22 -11.21
CA ASP A 309 2.00 -27.69 -10.81
C ASP A 309 1.64 -28.99 -11.55
N LEU A 310 1.68 -30.11 -10.81
CA LEU A 310 1.34 -31.45 -11.31
C LEU A 310 -0.02 -31.51 -12.03
N LYS A 311 -1.04 -30.78 -11.56
CA LYS A 311 -2.38 -30.82 -12.18
C LYS A 311 -2.40 -30.03 -13.49
N LEU A 312 -1.68 -28.90 -13.53
CA LEU A 312 -1.56 -28.09 -14.74
C LEU A 312 -0.80 -28.87 -15.82
N ARG A 313 0.32 -29.51 -15.46
CA ARG A 313 1.11 -30.39 -16.33
C ARG A 313 0.23 -31.45 -16.99
N ASP A 314 -0.54 -32.17 -16.20
CA ASP A 314 -1.37 -33.28 -16.69
C ASP A 314 -2.47 -32.79 -17.65
N LEU A 315 -3.03 -31.58 -17.45
CA LEU A 315 -4.02 -30.97 -18.35
C LEU A 315 -3.43 -30.45 -19.66
N VAL A 316 -2.21 -29.88 -19.63
CA VAL A 316 -1.50 -29.36 -20.82
C VAL A 316 -1.29 -30.45 -21.86
N MET A 317 -1.06 -31.70 -21.43
CA MET A 317 -0.97 -32.87 -22.30
C MET A 317 -2.27 -33.17 -23.08
N PHE A 318 -3.42 -32.69 -22.62
CA PHE A 318 -4.71 -32.75 -23.32
C PHE A 318 -5.05 -31.46 -24.09
N GLY A 319 -4.14 -30.48 -24.15
CA GLY A 319 -4.39 -29.19 -24.82
C GLY A 319 -5.22 -28.18 -24.02
N VAL A 320 -5.36 -28.40 -22.71
CA VAL A 320 -6.12 -27.51 -21.83
C VAL A 320 -5.20 -26.98 -20.74
N GLY A 321 -5.11 -25.65 -20.59
CA GLY A 321 -4.34 -25.03 -19.52
C GLY A 321 -5.21 -24.21 -18.58
N TYR A 322 -4.63 -23.83 -17.44
CA TYR A 322 -5.21 -22.81 -16.58
C TYR A 322 -4.22 -21.75 -16.12
N HIS A 323 -4.74 -20.54 -15.89
CA HIS A 323 -3.99 -19.39 -15.39
C HIS A 323 -4.75 -18.64 -14.29
N HIS A 324 -4.12 -18.47 -13.12
CA HIS A 324 -4.64 -17.61 -12.05
C HIS A 324 -3.53 -17.16 -11.10
N ALA A 325 -3.76 -16.11 -10.31
CA ALA A 325 -2.78 -15.52 -9.38
C ALA A 325 -2.24 -16.46 -8.27
N GLY A 326 -2.77 -17.68 -8.13
CA GLY A 326 -2.22 -18.74 -7.27
C GLY A 326 -1.36 -19.79 -7.98
N VAL A 327 -1.10 -19.66 -9.29
CA VAL A 327 -0.11 -20.48 -10.03
C VAL A 327 1.25 -19.76 -9.91
N ASP A 328 2.35 -20.53 -9.87
CA ASP A 328 3.70 -19.96 -9.84
C ASP A 328 3.96 -19.01 -11.03
N LEU A 329 4.85 -18.05 -10.85
CA LEU A 329 5.19 -17.09 -11.91
C LEU A 329 5.89 -17.76 -13.10
N SER A 330 6.69 -18.82 -12.89
CA SER A 330 7.32 -19.57 -13.99
C SER A 330 6.27 -20.31 -14.82
N ASP A 331 5.40 -21.07 -14.16
CA ASP A 331 4.33 -21.84 -14.78
C ASP A 331 3.38 -20.92 -15.56
N ARG A 332 3.03 -19.74 -15.01
CA ARG A 332 2.20 -18.76 -15.72
C ARG A 332 2.82 -18.32 -17.04
N LYS A 333 4.10 -17.91 -17.03
CA LYS A 333 4.81 -17.49 -18.27
C LYS A 333 4.84 -18.59 -19.33
N LEU A 334 5.06 -19.84 -18.94
CA LEU A 334 5.06 -20.99 -19.86
C LEU A 334 3.69 -21.21 -20.51
N ILE A 335 2.60 -21.08 -19.74
CA ILE A 335 1.23 -21.20 -20.26
C ILE A 335 0.85 -20.01 -21.16
N GLU A 336 1.26 -18.80 -20.80
CA GLU A 336 1.09 -17.60 -21.63
C GLU A 336 1.80 -17.78 -22.99
N GLU A 337 3.07 -18.18 -22.98
CA GLU A 337 3.87 -18.46 -24.19
C GLU A 337 3.23 -19.55 -25.07
N ALA A 338 2.86 -20.69 -24.47
CA ALA A 338 2.22 -21.80 -25.20
C ALA A 338 0.87 -21.40 -25.83
N PHE A 339 0.10 -20.51 -25.19
CA PHE A 339 -1.14 -19.99 -25.76
C PHE A 339 -0.90 -18.96 -26.87
N THR A 340 0.04 -18.01 -26.67
CA THR A 340 0.42 -17.02 -27.69
C THR A 340 0.93 -17.67 -28.98
N LEU A 341 1.70 -18.75 -28.87
CA LEU A 341 2.20 -19.51 -30.02
C LEU A 341 1.14 -20.41 -30.68
N GLY A 342 -0.06 -20.51 -30.11
CA GLY A 342 -1.12 -21.39 -30.60
C GLY A 342 -0.93 -22.88 -30.28
N ASP A 343 0.09 -23.22 -29.49
CA ASP A 343 0.34 -24.59 -29.04
C ASP A 343 -0.70 -25.06 -28.01
N LEU A 344 -1.35 -24.16 -27.27
CA LEU A 344 -2.41 -24.48 -26.31
C LEU A 344 -3.80 -24.09 -26.86
N PRO A 345 -4.65 -25.04 -27.29
CA PRO A 345 -5.98 -24.74 -27.84
C PRO A 345 -6.93 -24.03 -26.87
N VAL A 346 -6.95 -24.39 -25.58
CA VAL A 346 -7.88 -23.81 -24.61
C VAL A 346 -7.18 -23.40 -23.33
N LEU A 347 -7.38 -22.14 -22.92
CA LEU A 347 -6.88 -21.58 -21.67
C LEU A 347 -8.04 -21.09 -20.80
N PHE A 348 -8.18 -21.67 -19.60
CA PHE A 348 -9.09 -21.15 -18.58
C PHE A 348 -8.36 -20.15 -17.69
N THR A 349 -8.99 -19.02 -17.36
CA THR A 349 -8.36 -17.97 -16.55
C THR A 349 -9.34 -17.24 -15.64
N THR A 350 -8.83 -16.66 -14.55
CA THR A 350 -9.53 -15.58 -13.85
C THR A 350 -9.36 -14.25 -14.61
N ARG A 351 -9.96 -13.14 -14.11
CA ARG A 351 -9.73 -11.75 -14.61
C ARG A 351 -8.26 -11.34 -14.75
N THR A 352 -7.33 -12.08 -14.17
CA THR A 352 -5.87 -11.90 -14.28
C THR A 352 -5.30 -11.78 -15.70
N LEU A 353 -5.98 -12.30 -16.73
CA LEU A 353 -5.60 -12.11 -18.14
C LEU A 353 -6.57 -11.20 -18.93
N ALA A 354 -7.60 -10.66 -18.28
CA ALA A 354 -8.43 -9.62 -18.90
C ALA A 354 -7.61 -8.32 -19.08
N MET A 355 -6.55 -8.16 -18.28
CA MET A 355 -5.77 -6.95 -18.12
C MET A 355 -4.27 -7.29 -18.04
N GLY A 356 -3.39 -6.44 -18.60
CA GLY A 356 -1.95 -6.48 -18.36
C GLY A 356 -1.10 -7.48 -19.16
N VAL A 357 -1.70 -8.38 -19.94
CA VAL A 357 -0.95 -9.29 -20.84
C VAL A 357 -1.63 -9.32 -22.21
N ASN A 358 -0.86 -9.31 -23.31
CA ASN A 358 -1.42 -9.31 -24.66
C ASN A 358 -1.68 -10.74 -25.19
N LEU A 359 -2.75 -11.37 -24.70
CA LEU A 359 -3.21 -12.70 -25.09
C LEU A 359 -4.56 -12.63 -25.83
N PRO A 360 -4.57 -12.31 -27.14
CA PRO A 360 -5.78 -12.38 -27.95
C PRO A 360 -6.13 -13.83 -28.31
N ALA A 361 -7.42 -14.13 -28.39
CA ALA A 361 -7.98 -15.44 -28.75
C ALA A 361 -9.01 -15.30 -29.87
N HIS A 362 -9.29 -16.37 -30.62
CA HIS A 362 -10.37 -16.35 -31.60
C HIS A 362 -11.75 -16.40 -30.92
N LEU A 363 -11.88 -17.29 -29.93
CA LEU A 363 -13.05 -17.40 -29.06
C LEU A 363 -12.73 -16.86 -27.67
N VAL A 364 -13.54 -15.94 -27.17
CA VAL A 364 -13.60 -15.61 -25.73
C VAL A 364 -14.92 -16.10 -25.16
N VAL A 365 -14.87 -16.81 -24.04
CA VAL A 365 -16.05 -17.21 -23.27
C VAL A 365 -15.99 -16.59 -21.88
N ILE A 366 -17.01 -15.82 -21.50
CA ILE A 366 -17.20 -15.37 -20.12
C ILE A 366 -18.20 -16.34 -19.47
N LYS A 367 -17.65 -17.25 -18.66
CA LYS A 367 -18.41 -18.30 -17.98
C LYS A 367 -18.95 -17.76 -16.65
N SER A 368 -20.27 -17.61 -16.59
CA SER A 368 -21.01 -16.86 -15.56
C SER A 368 -20.71 -15.36 -15.60
N THR A 369 -21.70 -14.54 -15.27
CA THR A 369 -21.55 -13.08 -15.15
C THR A 369 -21.43 -12.61 -13.70
N MET A 370 -21.41 -13.57 -12.77
CA MET A 370 -21.15 -13.34 -11.35
C MET A 370 -19.69 -13.69 -11.01
N GLN A 371 -19.10 -12.91 -10.13
CA GLN A 371 -17.76 -13.08 -9.60
C GLN A 371 -17.75 -13.16 -8.08
N TYR A 372 -16.72 -13.81 -7.53
CA TYR A 372 -16.53 -13.87 -6.08
C TYR A 372 -15.44 -12.88 -5.66
N VAL A 373 -15.85 -11.72 -5.14
CA VAL A 373 -14.98 -10.61 -4.74
C VAL A 373 -15.31 -10.23 -3.30
N GLY A 374 -14.30 -9.92 -2.47
CA GLY A 374 -14.49 -9.57 -1.05
C GLY A 374 -14.90 -10.73 -0.14
N GLY A 375 -15.88 -11.53 -0.55
CA GLY A 375 -16.55 -12.60 0.19
C GLY A 375 -17.99 -12.84 -0.24
N SER A 376 -18.52 -11.96 -1.10
CA SER A 376 -19.84 -11.96 -1.73
C SER A 376 -19.75 -12.51 -3.14
N CYS A 377 -20.91 -12.88 -3.68
CA CYS A 377 -21.07 -13.07 -5.11
C CYS A 377 -21.71 -11.79 -5.66
N GLU A 378 -20.99 -11.08 -6.53
CA GLU A 378 -21.38 -9.80 -7.12
C GLU A 378 -21.29 -9.91 -8.64
N GLU A 379 -21.97 -9.05 -9.39
CA GLU A 379 -21.79 -9.02 -10.85
C GLU A 379 -20.38 -8.54 -11.22
N TYR A 380 -19.91 -8.89 -12.42
CA TYR A 380 -18.76 -8.19 -13.01
C TYR A 380 -19.14 -6.73 -13.29
N CYS A 381 -18.20 -5.81 -13.06
CA CYS A 381 -18.37 -4.46 -13.58
C CYS A 381 -18.25 -4.48 -15.12
N GLU A 382 -18.84 -3.49 -15.76
CA GLU A 382 -18.90 -3.45 -17.22
C GLU A 382 -17.52 -3.31 -17.86
N ALA A 383 -16.63 -2.54 -17.22
CA ALA A 383 -15.24 -2.42 -17.65
C ALA A 383 -14.52 -3.78 -17.66
N ASP A 384 -14.68 -4.62 -16.63
CA ASP A 384 -14.13 -5.99 -16.60
C ASP A 384 -14.69 -6.82 -17.77
N MET A 385 -16.00 -6.76 -18.01
CA MET A 385 -16.66 -7.49 -19.09
C MET A 385 -16.15 -7.06 -20.47
N LEU A 386 -16.04 -5.76 -20.73
CA LEU A 386 -15.55 -5.21 -21.99
C LEU A 386 -14.05 -5.49 -22.19
N GLN A 387 -13.23 -5.49 -21.14
CA GLN A 387 -11.82 -5.88 -21.21
C GLN A 387 -11.65 -7.38 -21.52
N MET A 388 -12.49 -8.24 -20.94
CA MET A 388 -12.54 -9.67 -21.28
C MET A 388 -12.95 -9.89 -22.75
N ILE A 389 -14.05 -9.26 -23.19
CA ILE A 389 -14.52 -9.28 -24.60
C ILE A 389 -13.48 -8.69 -25.56
N GLY A 390 -12.70 -7.71 -25.11
CA GLY A 390 -11.60 -7.09 -25.84
C GLY A 390 -10.49 -8.06 -26.25
N ARG A 391 -10.39 -9.24 -25.61
CA ARG A 391 -9.45 -10.31 -25.98
C ARG A 391 -9.90 -11.14 -27.18
N ALA A 392 -11.12 -10.96 -27.66
CA ALA A 392 -11.62 -11.63 -28.85
C ALA A 392 -11.13 -10.93 -30.13
N GLY A 393 -10.42 -11.69 -30.96
CA GLY A 393 -9.81 -11.28 -32.21
C GLY A 393 -8.29 -11.20 -32.12
N ARG A 394 -7.61 -12.00 -32.95
CA ARG A 394 -6.15 -11.96 -33.14
C ARG A 394 -5.86 -11.20 -34.44
N PRO A 395 -5.46 -9.91 -34.38
CA PRO A 395 -5.05 -9.17 -35.58
C PRO A 395 -3.96 -9.95 -36.34
N GLN A 396 -3.96 -9.85 -37.67
CA GLN A 396 -3.10 -10.61 -38.60
C GLN A 396 -3.43 -12.12 -38.74
N PHE A 397 -4.11 -12.76 -37.79
CA PHE A 397 -4.45 -14.20 -37.85
C PHE A 397 -5.93 -14.49 -38.11
N ASP A 398 -6.81 -13.59 -37.69
CA ASP A 398 -8.27 -13.76 -37.76
C ASP A 398 -8.94 -12.60 -38.50
N THR A 399 -9.93 -12.90 -39.34
CA THR A 399 -10.84 -11.92 -39.97
C THR A 399 -12.11 -11.67 -39.13
N SER A 400 -12.54 -12.70 -38.41
CA SER A 400 -13.64 -12.69 -37.45
C SER A 400 -13.22 -13.35 -36.13
N ALA A 401 -13.94 -13.03 -35.06
CA ALA A 401 -13.79 -13.63 -33.74
C ALA A 401 -15.14 -13.72 -33.04
N THR A 402 -15.26 -14.55 -32.01
CA THR A 402 -16.52 -14.70 -31.25
C THR A 402 -16.31 -14.40 -29.76
N ALA A 403 -17.18 -13.58 -29.17
CA ALA A 403 -17.32 -13.43 -27.73
C ALA A 403 -18.67 -14.00 -27.27
N VAL A 404 -18.61 -14.93 -26.31
CA VAL A 404 -19.78 -15.61 -25.74
C VAL A 404 -19.90 -15.25 -24.25
N ILE A 405 -20.98 -14.56 -23.86
CA ILE A 405 -21.37 -14.43 -22.45
C ILE A 405 -22.32 -15.57 -22.10
N MET A 406 -22.04 -16.25 -20.98
CA MET A 406 -22.94 -17.23 -20.39
C MET A 406 -23.56 -16.66 -19.11
N THR A 407 -24.88 -16.48 -19.13
CA THR A 407 -25.62 -15.82 -18.05
C THR A 407 -26.95 -16.52 -17.77
N LYS A 408 -27.72 -16.05 -16.80
CA LYS A 408 -29.06 -16.59 -16.48
C LYS A 408 -30.09 -16.10 -17.51
N PHE A 409 -31.18 -16.82 -17.71
CA PHE A 409 -32.23 -16.37 -18.66
C PHE A 409 -32.72 -14.93 -18.42
N HIS A 410 -32.97 -14.54 -17.17
CA HIS A 410 -33.50 -13.20 -16.84
C HIS A 410 -32.47 -12.07 -16.99
N THR A 411 -31.17 -12.34 -16.92
CA THR A 411 -30.13 -11.32 -17.16
C THR A 411 -29.64 -11.29 -18.61
N LYS A 412 -30.13 -12.16 -19.48
CA LYS A 412 -29.69 -12.25 -20.89
C LYS A 412 -29.80 -10.90 -21.60
N GLU A 413 -30.92 -10.20 -21.44
CA GLU A 413 -31.18 -8.91 -22.10
C GLU A 413 -30.23 -7.81 -21.62
N LYS A 414 -30.00 -7.70 -20.30
CA LYS A 414 -29.02 -6.77 -19.70
C LYS A 414 -27.65 -6.89 -20.36
N TYR A 415 -27.11 -8.11 -20.45
CA TYR A 415 -25.78 -8.32 -21.05
C TYR A 415 -25.79 -8.18 -22.59
N MET A 416 -26.94 -8.31 -23.25
CA MET A 416 -27.09 -8.02 -24.67
C MET A 416 -27.03 -6.51 -24.93
N ASN A 417 -27.65 -5.70 -24.07
CA ASN A 417 -27.56 -4.23 -24.12
C ASN A 417 -26.14 -3.73 -23.82
N LEU A 418 -25.47 -4.29 -22.80
CA LEU A 418 -24.05 -4.04 -22.53
C LEU A 418 -23.17 -4.33 -23.76
N MET A 419 -23.37 -5.49 -24.39
CA MET A 419 -22.60 -5.87 -25.57
C MET A 419 -22.85 -4.98 -26.79
N ASN A 420 -24.00 -4.33 -26.87
CA ASN A 420 -24.30 -3.34 -27.90
C ASN A 420 -23.73 -1.95 -27.58
N GLY A 421 -23.27 -1.71 -26.34
CA GLY A 421 -22.61 -0.46 -25.96
C GLY A 421 -23.55 0.74 -25.94
N VAL A 422 -24.81 0.57 -25.52
CA VAL A 422 -25.84 1.64 -25.55
C VAL A 422 -25.83 2.50 -24.28
N GLU A 423 -25.11 2.09 -23.23
CA GLU A 423 -25.15 2.76 -21.93
C GLU A 423 -24.34 4.07 -21.89
N ILE A 424 -25.06 5.17 -21.68
CA ILE A 424 -24.51 6.53 -21.51
C ILE A 424 -23.56 6.58 -20.32
N ILE A 425 -22.43 7.27 -20.47
CA ILE A 425 -21.45 7.47 -19.40
C ILE A 425 -21.89 8.64 -18.52
N GLU A 426 -22.02 8.36 -17.21
CA GLU A 426 -22.38 9.29 -16.14
C GLU A 426 -21.19 9.58 -15.21
N SER A 427 -21.29 10.61 -14.37
CA SER A 427 -20.28 10.96 -13.36
C SER A 427 -20.57 10.29 -12.02
N SER A 428 -19.53 9.70 -11.39
CA SER A 428 -19.61 9.23 -10.00
C SER A 428 -19.16 10.27 -8.95
N LEU A 429 -18.75 11.48 -9.35
CA LEU A 429 -18.16 12.49 -8.45
C LEU A 429 -19.09 12.88 -7.29
N HIS A 430 -20.39 13.01 -7.53
CA HIS A 430 -21.39 13.36 -6.51
C HIS A 430 -21.39 12.41 -5.29
N SER A 431 -20.94 11.15 -5.45
CA SER A 431 -20.85 10.17 -4.36
C SER A 431 -19.61 10.32 -3.47
N HIS A 432 -18.59 11.06 -3.91
CA HIS A 432 -17.29 11.25 -3.25
C HIS A 432 -16.84 12.73 -3.20
N LEU A 433 -17.80 13.65 -3.32
CA LEU A 433 -17.56 15.08 -3.47
C LEU A 433 -16.86 15.69 -2.23
N VAL A 434 -17.18 15.22 -1.02
CA VAL A 434 -16.64 15.74 0.24
C VAL A 434 -15.12 15.56 0.36
N GLU A 435 -14.57 14.39 -0.03
CA GLU A 435 -13.12 14.16 -0.02
C GLU A 435 -12.37 15.05 -1.01
N HIS A 436 -12.98 15.31 -2.17
CA HIS A 436 -12.38 16.08 -3.25
C HIS A 436 -12.45 17.59 -3.00
N LEU A 437 -13.58 18.11 -2.49
CA LEU A 437 -13.68 19.51 -2.03
C LEU A 437 -12.62 19.82 -0.97
N ASN A 438 -12.46 18.97 0.06
CA ASN A 438 -11.42 19.16 1.07
C ASN A 438 -10.01 19.21 0.46
N ALA A 439 -9.71 18.37 -0.54
CA ALA A 439 -8.43 18.37 -1.22
C ALA A 439 -8.19 19.69 -1.98
N GLU A 440 -9.18 20.20 -2.72
CA GLU A 440 -9.07 21.46 -3.47
C GLU A 440 -9.03 22.70 -2.58
N ILE A 441 -9.68 22.68 -1.41
CA ILE A 441 -9.58 23.72 -0.37
C ILE A 441 -8.18 23.71 0.26
N VAL A 442 -7.61 22.54 0.55
CA VAL A 442 -6.23 22.40 1.06
C VAL A 442 -5.20 22.90 0.03
N LEU A 443 -5.45 22.64 -1.26
CA LEU A 443 -4.68 23.19 -2.38
C LEU A 443 -4.93 24.69 -2.62
N GLN A 444 -5.94 25.29 -1.97
CA GLN A 444 -6.45 26.64 -2.26
C GLN A 444 -6.71 26.84 -3.77
N THR A 445 -7.27 25.82 -4.42
CA THR A 445 -8.01 25.95 -5.68
C THR A 445 -9.40 26.53 -5.40
N ILE A 446 -9.93 26.29 -4.20
CA ILE A 446 -11.20 26.81 -3.68
C ILE A 446 -10.89 27.59 -2.40
N SER A 447 -11.26 28.87 -2.34
CA SER A 447 -11.18 29.71 -1.13
C SER A 447 -12.53 30.28 -0.67
N ASP A 448 -13.61 30.03 -1.41
CA ASP A 448 -14.98 30.46 -1.11
C ASP A 448 -15.99 29.58 -1.88
N VAL A 449 -17.28 29.74 -1.60
CA VAL A 449 -18.35 28.94 -2.23
C VAL A 449 -18.52 29.21 -3.73
N ASN A 450 -18.21 30.42 -4.23
CA ASN A 450 -18.33 30.72 -5.66
C ASN A 450 -17.23 29.99 -6.45
N MET A 451 -15.99 30.02 -5.94
CA MET A 451 -14.91 29.20 -6.51
C MET A 451 -15.20 27.70 -6.45
N ALA A 452 -15.93 27.23 -5.44
CA ALA A 452 -16.38 25.83 -5.38
C ALA A 452 -17.39 25.50 -6.49
N LEU A 453 -18.28 26.43 -6.85
CA LEU A 453 -19.19 26.30 -8.00
C LEU A 453 -18.45 26.33 -9.33
N ASP A 454 -17.50 27.26 -9.51
CA ASP A 454 -16.68 27.32 -10.73
C ASP A 454 -15.82 26.08 -10.92
N TRP A 455 -15.32 25.51 -9.81
CA TRP A 455 -14.68 24.21 -9.84
C TRP A 455 -15.66 23.10 -10.26
N ILE A 456 -16.89 23.05 -9.72
CA ILE A 456 -17.92 22.09 -10.17
C ILE A 456 -18.22 22.25 -11.67
N ARG A 457 -18.34 23.49 -12.18
CA ARG A 457 -18.56 23.80 -13.61
C ARG A 457 -17.46 23.23 -14.53
N SER A 458 -16.25 23.03 -14.02
CA SER A 458 -15.14 22.41 -14.77
C SER A 458 -15.20 20.88 -14.87
N THR A 459 -16.11 20.22 -14.13
CA THR A 459 -16.18 18.76 -13.97
C THR A 459 -17.21 18.09 -14.90
N PHE A 460 -17.10 16.77 -15.09
CA PHE A 460 -18.03 16.01 -15.93
C PHE A 460 -19.43 15.92 -15.28
N LEU A 461 -19.51 15.95 -13.95
CA LEU A 461 -20.75 16.05 -13.17
C LEU A 461 -21.61 17.23 -13.62
N TYR A 462 -21.02 18.39 -13.92
CA TYR A 462 -21.78 19.55 -14.40
C TYR A 462 -22.41 19.29 -15.77
N ILE A 463 -21.62 18.80 -16.73
CA ILE A 463 -22.09 18.45 -18.08
C ILE A 463 -23.22 17.41 -18.02
N ARG A 464 -23.08 16.39 -17.16
CA ARG A 464 -24.07 15.33 -17.03
C ARG A 464 -25.30 15.71 -16.20
N ALA A 465 -25.16 16.53 -15.17
CA ALA A 465 -26.30 17.05 -14.41
C ALA A 465 -27.23 17.90 -15.29
N LEU A 466 -26.70 18.65 -16.25
CA LEU A 466 -27.47 19.40 -17.24
C LEU A 466 -28.18 18.50 -18.27
N LYS A 467 -27.60 17.35 -18.62
CA LYS A 467 -28.14 16.44 -19.66
C LYS A 467 -29.01 15.29 -19.10
N ASN A 468 -28.84 14.91 -17.83
CA ASN A 468 -29.61 13.86 -17.16
C ASN A 468 -29.80 14.16 -15.65
N PRO A 469 -30.55 15.21 -15.28
CA PRO A 469 -30.72 15.64 -13.88
C PRO A 469 -31.29 14.55 -12.96
N THR A 470 -32.17 13.68 -13.46
CA THR A 470 -32.84 12.65 -12.65
C THR A 470 -31.89 11.58 -12.13
N HIS A 471 -30.80 11.28 -12.84
CA HIS A 471 -29.74 10.37 -12.36
C HIS A 471 -29.10 10.86 -11.05
N TYR A 472 -28.96 12.18 -10.90
CA TYR A 472 -28.35 12.83 -9.75
C TYR A 472 -29.38 13.19 -8.64
N GLY A 473 -30.63 12.72 -8.79
CA GLY A 473 -31.72 13.01 -7.85
C GLY A 473 -32.35 14.41 -8.01
N PHE A 474 -32.08 15.10 -9.12
CA PHE A 474 -32.69 16.40 -9.43
C PHE A 474 -33.98 16.22 -10.25
N SER A 475 -34.86 17.22 -10.22
CA SER A 475 -36.10 17.18 -11.02
C SER A 475 -35.80 17.39 -12.51
N ALA A 476 -36.48 16.62 -13.37
CA ALA A 476 -36.33 16.69 -14.82
C ALA A 476 -36.74 18.04 -15.44
N ASN A 477 -37.58 18.81 -14.74
CA ASN A 477 -38.16 20.06 -15.24
C ASN A 477 -37.36 21.31 -14.81
N LEU A 478 -36.17 21.14 -14.22
CA LEU A 478 -35.30 22.26 -13.87
C LEU A 478 -34.59 22.79 -15.12
N ASP A 479 -34.53 24.10 -15.23
CA ASP A 479 -33.68 24.78 -16.20
C ASP A 479 -32.22 24.81 -15.72
N ARG A 480 -31.33 25.43 -16.51
CA ARG A 480 -29.91 25.55 -16.16
C ARG A 480 -29.71 26.19 -14.78
N PHE A 481 -30.46 27.24 -14.46
CA PHE A 481 -30.34 27.93 -13.18
C PHE A 481 -30.81 27.05 -12.01
N GLY A 482 -31.92 26.31 -12.17
CA GLY A 482 -32.39 25.35 -11.19
C GLY A 482 -31.42 24.19 -10.93
N ILE A 483 -30.73 23.71 -11.97
CA ILE A 483 -29.69 22.66 -11.85
C ILE A 483 -28.44 23.22 -11.16
N GLU A 484 -28.00 24.44 -11.50
CA GLU A 484 -26.88 25.11 -10.82
C GLU A 484 -27.18 25.37 -9.33
N ALA A 485 -28.40 25.79 -8.99
CA ALA A 485 -28.84 25.92 -7.60
C ALA A 485 -28.83 24.57 -6.84
N LYS A 486 -29.16 23.46 -7.49
CA LYS A 486 -29.07 22.12 -6.88
C LYS A 486 -27.64 21.62 -6.69
N LEU A 487 -26.74 21.95 -7.62
CA LEU A 487 -25.30 21.72 -7.45
C LEU A 487 -24.71 22.59 -6.33
N GLN A 488 -25.21 23.82 -6.15
CA GLN A 488 -24.85 24.69 -5.02
C GLN A 488 -25.32 24.13 -3.67
N GLU A 489 -26.56 23.66 -3.58
CA GLU A 489 -27.09 22.98 -2.38
C GLU A 489 -26.25 21.75 -2.02
N LEU A 490 -25.89 20.94 -3.03
CA LEU A 490 -25.00 19.79 -2.85
C LEU A 490 -23.61 20.22 -2.36
N CYS A 491 -23.02 21.27 -2.94
CA CYS A 491 -21.72 21.78 -2.51
C CYS A 491 -21.75 22.27 -1.06
N LEU A 492 -22.70 23.15 -0.71
CA LEU A 492 -22.89 23.69 0.64
C LEU A 492 -23.10 22.58 1.68
N LYS A 493 -23.88 21.54 1.36
CA LYS A 493 -24.07 20.37 2.24
C LYS A 493 -22.74 19.66 2.56
N ASN A 494 -21.87 19.49 1.57
CA ASN A 494 -20.57 18.84 1.76
C ASN A 494 -19.59 19.76 2.52
N LEU A 495 -19.58 21.07 2.25
CA LEU A 495 -18.78 22.05 2.98
C LEU A 495 -19.19 22.15 4.46
N ASN A 496 -20.49 22.23 4.74
CA ASN A 496 -21.03 22.17 6.11
C ASN A 496 -20.63 20.88 6.82
N SER A 497 -20.57 19.75 6.10
CA SER A 497 -20.11 18.47 6.67
C SER A 497 -18.63 18.52 7.06
N LEU A 498 -17.76 19.10 6.23
CA LEU A 498 -16.33 19.31 6.54
C LEU A 498 -16.13 20.24 7.74
N SER A 499 -16.87 21.35 7.81
CA SER A 499 -16.81 22.32 8.91
C SER A 499 -17.31 21.71 10.23
N SER A 500 -18.37 20.89 10.20
CA SER A 500 -18.95 20.27 11.41
C SER A 500 -17.99 19.42 12.25
N ILE A 501 -16.93 18.88 11.63
CA ILE A 501 -15.88 18.11 12.30
C ILE A 501 -14.51 18.83 12.34
N GLY A 502 -14.45 20.10 11.93
CA GLY A 502 -13.28 20.97 12.01
C GLY A 502 -12.19 20.68 10.98
N LEU A 503 -12.56 20.24 9.77
CA LEU A 503 -11.61 20.04 8.66
C LEU A 503 -11.39 21.31 7.82
N ILE A 504 -12.39 22.18 7.77
CA ILE A 504 -12.33 23.52 7.19
C ILE A 504 -12.96 24.51 8.17
N ASP A 505 -12.46 25.74 8.18
CA ASP A 505 -13.13 26.87 8.81
C ASP A 505 -13.89 27.65 7.72
N MET A 506 -15.09 28.11 8.04
CA MET A 506 -15.88 29.01 7.18
C MET A 506 -16.28 30.24 8.01
N ASP A 507 -16.05 31.44 7.48
CA ASP A 507 -16.43 32.70 8.12
C ASP A 507 -17.80 33.22 7.65
N GLU A 508 -18.28 34.31 8.26
CA GLU A 508 -19.59 34.91 7.97
C GLU A 508 -19.73 35.40 6.52
N ASP A 509 -18.60 35.76 5.90
CA ASP A 509 -18.47 36.18 4.50
C ASP A 509 -18.35 34.99 3.51
N ILE A 510 -18.52 33.75 3.99
CA ILE A 510 -18.49 32.51 3.19
C ILE A 510 -17.08 32.21 2.60
N ASN A 511 -16.01 32.82 3.15
CA ASN A 511 -14.66 32.40 2.82
C ASN A 511 -14.33 31.09 3.54
N ILE A 512 -13.54 30.25 2.88
CA ILE A 512 -13.21 28.89 3.31
C ILE A 512 -11.70 28.78 3.51
N LYS A 513 -11.28 28.29 4.68
CA LYS A 513 -9.85 28.08 5.02
C LYS A 513 -9.62 26.63 5.45
N PRO A 514 -8.58 25.93 4.94
CA PRO A 514 -8.26 24.58 5.38
C PRO A 514 -7.64 24.56 6.77
N THR A 515 -8.15 23.72 7.68
CA THR A 515 -7.49 23.44 8.96
C THR A 515 -6.40 22.38 8.79
N GLU A 516 -5.52 22.23 9.79
CA GLU A 516 -4.56 21.11 9.81
C GLU A 516 -5.26 19.73 9.78
N GLY A 517 -6.50 19.63 10.26
CA GLY A 517 -7.31 18.42 10.11
C GLY A 517 -7.61 18.12 8.65
N GLY A 518 -8.08 19.13 7.90
CA GLY A 518 -8.31 19.03 6.45
C GLY A 518 -7.04 18.70 5.68
N ARG A 519 -5.91 19.35 6.02
CA ARG A 519 -4.59 19.05 5.41
C ARG A 519 -4.15 17.61 5.65
N VAL A 520 -4.32 17.10 6.87
CA VAL A 520 -3.98 15.71 7.23
C VAL A 520 -4.86 14.72 6.47
N MET A 521 -6.18 14.95 6.40
CA MET A 521 -7.10 14.13 5.59
C MET A 521 -6.69 14.10 4.11
N ALA A 522 -6.40 15.27 3.53
CA ALA A 522 -5.99 15.38 2.13
C ALA A 522 -4.66 14.66 1.87
N ARG A 523 -3.65 14.88 2.72
CA ARG A 523 -2.29 14.32 2.64
C ARG A 523 -2.27 12.79 2.63
N TYR A 524 -3.11 12.14 3.44
CA TYR A 524 -3.14 10.68 3.58
C TYR A 524 -4.23 10.00 2.74
N CYS A 525 -5.03 10.76 1.98
CA CYS A 525 -6.17 10.27 1.19
C CYS A 525 -7.10 9.35 2.02
N VAL A 526 -7.51 9.85 3.19
CA VAL A 526 -8.43 9.20 4.13
C VAL A 526 -9.86 9.70 3.90
N ALA A 527 -10.83 8.78 3.96
CA ALA A 527 -12.25 9.08 3.72
C ALA A 527 -12.88 9.93 4.82
N PHE A 528 -13.90 10.72 4.48
CA PHE A 528 -14.61 11.60 5.43
C PHE A 528 -15.22 10.80 6.59
N ASP A 529 -15.88 9.68 6.29
CA ASP A 529 -16.42 8.71 7.27
C ASP A 529 -15.39 8.25 8.32
N THR A 530 -14.11 8.19 7.95
CA THR A 530 -13.01 7.80 8.85
C THR A 530 -12.54 9.00 9.68
N MET A 531 -12.50 10.21 9.11
CA MET A 531 -12.19 11.44 9.85
C MET A 531 -13.29 11.80 10.87
N ASP A 532 -14.56 11.56 10.55
CA ASP A 532 -15.68 11.70 11.49
C ASP A 532 -15.60 10.69 12.65
N GLN A 533 -15.02 9.50 12.44
CA GLN A 533 -14.71 8.59 13.56
C GLN A 533 -13.52 9.11 14.39
N PHE A 534 -12.53 9.75 13.79
CA PHE A 534 -11.38 10.32 14.50
C PHE A 534 -11.75 11.59 15.28
N SER A 535 -12.71 12.38 14.82
CA SER A 535 -13.20 13.58 15.50
C SER A 535 -13.86 13.28 16.86
N LYS A 536 -14.30 12.02 17.06
CA LYS A 536 -14.99 11.51 18.25
C LYS A 536 -14.06 10.92 19.32
N VAL A 537 -12.75 10.94 19.10
CA VAL A 537 -11.73 10.52 20.08
C VAL A 537 -11.72 11.51 21.27
N ALA A 538 -11.92 10.99 22.48
CA ALA A 538 -12.09 11.75 23.71
C ALA A 538 -10.76 12.10 24.42
N GLY A 539 -9.65 11.45 24.06
CA GLY A 539 -8.31 11.72 24.61
C GLY A 539 -7.83 10.73 25.69
N THR A 540 -8.61 9.70 26.00
CA THR A 540 -8.29 8.69 27.04
C THR A 540 -8.09 7.28 26.47
N GLU A 541 -8.33 7.10 25.17
CA GLU A 541 -8.32 5.84 24.45
C GLU A 541 -7.03 5.05 24.63
N SER A 542 -7.19 3.77 24.98
CA SER A 542 -6.10 2.80 25.02
C SER A 542 -5.67 2.36 23.62
N LEU A 543 -4.52 1.70 23.52
CA LEU A 543 -4.07 1.05 22.29
C LEU A 543 -5.11 0.03 21.74
N SER A 544 -5.87 -0.64 22.61
CA SER A 544 -6.96 -1.54 22.22
C SER A 544 -8.12 -0.78 21.57
N ASP A 545 -8.50 0.37 22.14
CA ASP A 545 -9.60 1.20 21.62
C ASP A 545 -9.24 1.79 20.25
N LEU A 546 -8.00 2.25 20.07
CA LEU A 546 -7.51 2.77 18.79
C LEU A 546 -7.41 1.68 17.71
N VAL A 547 -7.04 0.44 18.06
CA VAL A 547 -7.15 -0.71 17.13
C VAL A 547 -8.61 -0.98 16.79
N GLY A 548 -9.51 -0.89 17.78
CA GLY A 548 -10.97 -0.96 17.59
C GLY A 548 -11.53 0.13 16.68
N LEU A 549 -10.98 1.35 16.75
CA LEU A 549 -11.33 2.51 15.92
C LEU A 549 -10.86 2.32 14.48
N VAL A 550 -9.57 2.06 14.26
CA VAL A 550 -8.99 1.81 12.93
C VAL A 550 -9.68 0.62 12.23
N SER A 551 -10.10 -0.40 12.98
CA SER A 551 -10.85 -1.54 12.42
C SER A 551 -12.25 -1.21 11.88
N LYS A 552 -12.76 0.00 12.14
CA LYS A 552 -14.07 0.50 11.69
C LYS A 552 -13.98 1.50 10.52
N SER A 553 -12.77 1.88 10.10
CA SER A 553 -12.50 2.83 9.01
C SER A 553 -13.11 2.39 7.67
N ARG A 554 -13.56 3.36 6.87
CA ARG A 554 -14.25 3.17 5.58
C ARG A 554 -13.38 2.44 4.55
N GLU A 555 -12.06 2.63 4.61
CA GLU A 555 -11.05 1.98 3.76
C GLU A 555 -10.95 0.45 3.91
N PHE A 556 -11.69 -0.13 4.87
CA PHE A 556 -11.83 -1.57 5.07
C PHE A 556 -13.25 -2.10 4.77
N SER A 557 -14.15 -1.27 4.24
CA SER A 557 -15.55 -1.67 3.96
C SER A 557 -15.68 -2.80 2.94
N ASP A 558 -14.70 -2.93 2.05
CA ASP A 558 -14.64 -3.96 1.01
C ASP A 558 -14.05 -5.31 1.51
N ILE A 559 -13.64 -5.39 2.78
CA ILE A 559 -13.20 -6.63 3.42
C ILE A 559 -14.41 -7.31 4.05
N GLN A 560 -14.71 -8.53 3.60
CA GLN A 560 -15.88 -9.28 4.07
C GLN A 560 -15.47 -10.53 4.87
N LEU A 561 -16.32 -10.95 5.81
CA LEU A 561 -16.11 -12.16 6.62
C LEU A 561 -16.69 -13.40 5.92
N ARG A 562 -15.82 -14.30 5.44
CA ARG A 562 -16.24 -15.51 4.70
C ARG A 562 -16.57 -16.65 5.67
N MET A 563 -17.46 -17.57 5.30
CA MET A 563 -17.91 -18.65 6.20
C MET A 563 -16.78 -19.58 6.65
N ASN A 564 -15.91 -20.00 5.73
CA ASN A 564 -14.76 -20.87 6.00
C ASN A 564 -13.72 -20.22 6.93
N GLU A 565 -13.65 -18.89 6.95
CA GLU A 565 -12.69 -18.13 7.77
C GLU A 565 -13.12 -18.01 9.24
N LYS A 566 -14.41 -18.18 9.54
CA LYS A 566 -14.91 -18.05 10.92
C LYS A 566 -14.19 -19.00 11.88
N ARG A 567 -13.82 -20.21 11.47
CA ARG A 567 -13.08 -21.15 12.32
C ARG A 567 -11.66 -20.65 12.65
N PRO A 568 -10.75 -20.41 11.68
CA PRO A 568 -9.41 -19.93 11.99
C PRO A 568 -9.40 -18.56 12.71
N LEU A 569 -10.30 -17.64 12.34
CA LEU A 569 -10.41 -16.34 13.03
C LEU A 569 -10.79 -16.51 14.52
N ASN A 570 -11.72 -17.42 14.85
CA ASN A 570 -12.05 -17.67 16.26
C ASN A 570 -10.92 -18.40 17.02
N THR A 571 -10.13 -19.24 16.34
CA THR A 571 -8.88 -19.80 16.92
C THR A 571 -7.84 -18.72 17.20
N PHE A 572 -7.67 -17.71 16.32
CA PHE A 572 -6.80 -16.56 16.63
C PHE A 572 -7.36 -15.72 17.79
N ASN A 573 -8.69 -15.61 17.91
CA ASN A 573 -9.35 -14.85 18.97
C ASN A 573 -9.16 -15.48 20.36
N ARG A 574 -9.51 -16.77 20.51
CA ARG A 574 -9.47 -17.51 21.78
C ARG A 574 -9.22 -19.00 21.53
N ASP A 575 -8.06 -19.50 21.96
CA ASP A 575 -7.68 -20.91 21.97
C ASP A 575 -6.88 -21.17 23.26
N LYS A 576 -7.01 -22.36 23.86
CA LYS A 576 -6.32 -22.70 25.13
C LYS A 576 -4.89 -23.20 24.93
N ASN A 577 -4.57 -23.66 23.72
CA ASN A 577 -3.36 -24.43 23.42
C ASN A 577 -2.44 -23.70 22.42
N ARG A 578 -2.73 -22.42 22.12
CA ARG A 578 -2.04 -21.62 21.10
C ARG A 578 -1.93 -20.17 21.52
N ILE A 579 -0.94 -19.46 20.98
CA ILE A 579 -0.83 -18.01 21.10
C ILE A 579 -2.01 -17.36 20.36
N THR A 580 -2.76 -16.53 21.07
CA THR A 580 -3.92 -15.77 20.56
C THR A 580 -3.58 -14.29 20.40
N ILE A 581 -4.51 -13.53 19.83
CA ILE A 581 -4.43 -12.06 19.80
C ILE A 581 -4.36 -11.44 21.21
N ARG A 582 -3.72 -10.28 21.33
CA ARG A 582 -3.41 -9.60 22.60
C ARG A 582 -4.64 -9.06 23.33
N PHE A 583 -5.63 -8.58 22.58
CA PHE A 583 -6.89 -8.03 23.08
C PHE A 583 -8.04 -8.89 22.53
N PRO A 584 -8.43 -10.00 23.23
CA PRO A 584 -9.43 -10.93 22.73
C PRO A 584 -10.80 -10.28 22.56
N ILE A 585 -11.31 -10.31 21.33
CA ILE A 585 -12.64 -9.79 20.96
C ILE A 585 -13.71 -10.61 21.70
N GLU A 586 -14.76 -9.94 22.16
CA GLU A 586 -15.87 -10.59 22.85
C GLU A 586 -16.70 -11.50 21.93
N GLY A 587 -17.04 -12.67 22.46
CA GLY A 587 -17.83 -13.68 21.75
C GLY A 587 -17.13 -14.27 20.53
N LYS A 588 -17.95 -14.69 19.54
CA LYS A 588 -17.48 -15.23 18.27
C LYS A 588 -17.39 -14.12 17.22
N ILE A 589 -16.36 -14.15 16.38
CA ILE A 589 -16.19 -13.23 15.24
C ILE A 589 -17.36 -13.41 14.25
N LYS A 590 -18.19 -12.36 14.14
CA LYS A 590 -19.45 -12.34 13.37
C LYS A 590 -19.50 -11.25 12.29
N THR A 591 -18.68 -10.21 12.36
CA THR A 591 -18.71 -9.05 11.44
C THR A 591 -17.36 -8.82 10.76
N SER A 592 -17.35 -8.11 9.63
CA SER A 592 -16.12 -7.67 8.95
C SER A 592 -15.22 -6.84 9.86
N LYS A 593 -15.79 -5.93 10.65
CA LYS A 593 -15.06 -5.07 11.60
C LYS A 593 -14.31 -5.91 12.65
N MET A 594 -14.93 -7.00 13.14
CA MET A 594 -14.26 -7.97 14.03
C MET A 594 -13.16 -8.77 13.30
N LYS A 595 -13.36 -9.14 12.03
CA LYS A 595 -12.33 -9.80 11.21
C LYS A 595 -11.11 -8.90 11.02
N VAL A 596 -11.32 -7.63 10.63
CA VAL A 596 -10.23 -6.66 10.45
C VAL A 596 -9.43 -6.48 11.73
N ASN A 597 -10.12 -6.27 12.86
CA ASN A 597 -9.48 -6.17 14.18
C ASN A 597 -8.63 -7.41 14.50
N CYS A 598 -9.22 -8.61 14.37
CA CYS A 598 -8.53 -9.87 14.61
C CYS A 598 -7.28 -10.01 13.72
N LEU A 599 -7.36 -9.68 12.42
CA LEU A 599 -6.22 -9.77 11.49
C LEU A 599 -5.12 -8.74 11.78
N ILE A 600 -5.48 -7.51 12.18
CA ILE A 600 -4.50 -6.52 12.67
C ILE A 600 -3.70 -7.14 13.82
N GLN A 601 -4.40 -7.59 14.87
CA GLN A 601 -3.74 -8.13 16.05
C GLN A 601 -2.96 -9.43 15.77
N THR A 602 -3.43 -10.28 14.86
CA THR A 602 -2.78 -11.53 14.43
C THR A 602 -1.42 -11.22 13.78
N GLN A 603 -1.37 -10.23 12.89
CA GLN A 603 -0.14 -9.79 12.24
C GLN A 603 0.83 -9.10 13.21
N LEU A 604 0.33 -8.18 14.06
CA LEU A 604 1.16 -7.49 15.07
C LEU A 604 1.74 -8.47 16.10
N GLY A 605 0.98 -9.53 16.45
CA GLY A 605 1.41 -10.64 17.28
C GLY A 605 2.34 -11.65 16.60
N SER A 606 2.64 -11.47 15.30
CA SER A 606 3.41 -12.43 14.49
C SER A 606 2.87 -13.87 14.50
N ILE A 607 1.54 -14.00 14.60
CA ILE A 607 0.84 -15.30 14.56
C ILE A 607 0.74 -15.76 13.10
N SER A 608 1.06 -17.03 12.84
CA SER A 608 1.08 -17.60 11.49
C SER A 608 -0.32 -17.73 10.87
N ILE A 609 -0.56 -17.03 9.76
CA ILE A 609 -1.78 -17.13 8.95
C ILE A 609 -1.54 -18.15 7.83
N GLN A 610 -2.19 -19.32 7.90
CA GLN A 610 -2.09 -20.37 6.86
C GLN A 610 -3.08 -20.17 5.71
N GLU A 611 -4.22 -19.52 5.98
CA GLU A 611 -5.26 -19.28 4.98
C GLU A 611 -4.83 -18.16 4.02
N PHE A 612 -4.69 -18.52 2.73
CA PHE A 612 -4.28 -17.58 1.68
C PHE A 612 -5.22 -16.37 1.58
N GLY A 613 -6.54 -16.58 1.72
CA GLY A 613 -7.53 -15.48 1.69
C GLY A 613 -7.33 -14.47 2.81
N LEU A 614 -7.12 -14.94 4.04
CA LEU A 614 -6.80 -14.09 5.19
C LEU A 614 -5.44 -13.40 5.04
N THR A 615 -4.48 -14.03 4.39
CA THR A 615 -3.17 -13.43 4.10
C THR A 615 -3.28 -12.26 3.13
N GLN A 616 -4.09 -12.39 2.06
CA GLN A 616 -4.37 -11.27 1.15
C GLN A 616 -5.13 -10.13 1.84
N ASP A 617 -6.15 -10.45 2.63
CA ASP A 617 -6.90 -9.44 3.38
C ASP A 617 -5.97 -8.72 4.38
N THR A 618 -5.07 -9.43 5.06
CA THR A 618 -4.06 -8.85 5.97
C THR A 618 -3.09 -7.92 5.24
N ALA A 619 -2.57 -8.32 4.08
CA ALA A 619 -1.69 -7.46 3.27
C ALA A 619 -2.38 -6.15 2.87
N LYS A 620 -3.66 -6.22 2.50
CA LYS A 620 -4.51 -5.06 2.20
C LYS A 620 -4.77 -4.18 3.42
N ILE A 621 -5.07 -4.81 4.57
CA ILE A 621 -5.28 -4.14 5.85
C ILE A 621 -4.07 -3.29 6.22
N PHE A 622 -2.85 -3.83 6.10
CA PHE A 622 -1.66 -3.08 6.48
C PHE A 622 -1.28 -1.99 5.47
N ARG A 623 -1.48 -2.22 4.17
CA ARG A 623 -1.25 -1.18 3.14
C ARG A 623 -2.11 0.06 3.38
N ASN A 624 -3.41 -0.12 3.66
CA ASN A 624 -4.31 0.99 3.98
C ASN A 624 -4.11 1.47 5.44
N GLY A 625 -3.86 0.56 6.37
CA GLY A 625 -3.69 0.84 7.80
C GLY A 625 -2.48 1.72 8.14
N MET A 626 -1.39 1.63 7.37
CA MET A 626 -0.23 2.52 7.51
C MET A 626 -0.62 4.00 7.34
N ARG A 627 -1.34 4.36 6.26
CA ARG A 627 -1.79 5.75 6.04
C ARG A 627 -2.89 6.18 7.03
N ILE A 628 -3.82 5.28 7.39
CA ILE A 628 -4.93 5.57 8.31
C ILE A 628 -4.42 5.83 9.74
N SER A 629 -3.56 4.96 10.26
CA SER A 629 -2.97 5.14 11.59
C SER A 629 -2.03 6.35 11.66
N LYS A 630 -1.32 6.66 10.56
CA LYS A 630 -0.51 7.88 10.49
C LYS A 630 -1.38 9.14 10.49
N CYS A 631 -2.43 9.16 9.67
CA CYS A 631 -3.46 10.19 9.65
C CYS A 631 -4.06 10.42 11.04
N LEU A 632 -4.45 9.36 11.75
CA LEU A 632 -4.93 9.44 13.14
C LEU A 632 -3.90 10.13 14.04
N SER A 633 -2.63 9.70 14.01
CA SER A 633 -1.58 10.26 14.88
C SER A 633 -1.31 11.74 14.63
N GLU A 634 -1.40 12.20 13.37
CA GLU A 634 -1.21 13.62 13.03
C GLU A 634 -2.49 14.45 13.21
N PHE A 635 -3.67 13.86 13.06
CA PHE A 635 -4.93 14.54 13.35
C PHE A 635 -5.05 14.86 14.85
N LEU A 636 -4.72 13.89 15.72
CA LEU A 636 -4.73 14.10 17.16
C LEU A 636 -3.63 15.07 17.62
N SER A 637 -2.47 15.13 16.96
CA SER A 637 -1.38 16.05 17.36
C SER A 637 -1.68 17.53 17.15
N HIS A 638 -2.62 17.87 16.25
CA HIS A 638 -3.01 19.26 15.98
C HIS A 638 -4.28 19.70 16.74
N ARG A 639 -4.90 18.81 17.53
CA ARG A 639 -6.07 19.16 18.36
C ARG A 639 -5.63 19.73 19.72
N SER A 640 -5.96 20.99 19.96
CA SER A 640 -5.59 21.77 21.16
C SER A 640 -6.09 21.24 22.51
N LYS A 641 -7.00 20.25 22.52
CA LYS A 641 -7.59 19.65 23.73
C LYS A 641 -7.51 18.12 23.78
N ILE A 642 -6.61 17.49 23.02
CA ILE A 642 -6.45 16.02 23.07
C ILE A 642 -5.69 15.59 24.33
N GLY A 643 -6.12 14.47 24.92
CA GLY A 643 -5.42 13.87 26.05
C GLY A 643 -4.15 13.10 25.62
N PHE A 644 -3.12 13.19 26.45
CA PHE A 644 -1.79 12.60 26.23
C PHE A 644 -1.83 11.10 25.92
N SER A 645 -2.65 10.32 26.63
CA SER A 645 -2.82 8.88 26.46
C SER A 645 -3.20 8.51 25.02
N ALA A 646 -4.27 9.12 24.47
CA ALA A 646 -4.71 8.83 23.11
C ALA A 646 -3.66 9.24 22.07
N LEU A 647 -2.98 10.37 22.26
CA LEU A 647 -1.93 10.81 21.35
C LEU A 647 -0.71 9.86 21.37
N LEU A 648 -0.22 9.49 22.56
CA LEU A 648 0.86 8.52 22.73
C LEU A 648 0.49 7.16 22.09
N ASN A 649 -0.70 6.63 22.41
CA ASN A 649 -1.19 5.37 21.86
C ASN A 649 -1.35 5.44 20.33
N SER A 650 -1.70 6.59 19.75
CA SER A 650 -1.81 6.76 18.30
C SER A 650 -0.45 6.78 17.60
N LEU A 651 0.57 7.40 18.19
CA LEU A 651 1.95 7.37 17.70
C LEU A 651 2.52 5.95 17.74
N VAL A 652 2.29 5.25 18.86
CA VAL A 652 2.65 3.83 19.03
C VAL A 652 1.94 2.96 18.00
N LEU A 653 0.63 3.14 17.80
CA LEU A 653 -0.14 2.36 16.81
C LEU A 653 0.34 2.60 15.38
N ALA A 654 0.65 3.85 15.00
CA ALA A 654 1.20 4.17 13.68
C ALA A 654 2.54 3.45 13.42
N LYS A 655 3.43 3.43 14.43
CA LYS A 655 4.67 2.64 14.40
C LYS A 655 4.38 1.15 14.27
N CYS A 656 3.44 0.61 15.05
CA CYS A 656 3.06 -0.81 14.97
C CYS A 656 2.57 -1.21 13.56
N PHE A 657 1.82 -0.34 12.87
CA PHE A 657 1.44 -0.58 11.47
C PHE A 657 2.62 -0.55 10.49
N ARG A 658 3.59 0.37 10.65
CA ARG A 658 4.81 0.41 9.81
C ARG A 658 5.71 -0.81 10.04
N ALA A 659 5.98 -1.15 11.31
CA ALA A 659 6.81 -2.28 11.71
C ALA A 659 6.13 -3.66 11.51
N LYS A 660 4.78 -3.69 11.43
CA LYS A 660 3.94 -4.91 11.42
C LYS A 660 4.16 -5.79 12.66
N LEU A 661 4.39 -5.15 13.81
CA LEU A 661 4.70 -5.73 15.11
C LEU A 661 4.06 -4.91 16.24
N TRP A 662 3.69 -5.54 17.36
CA TRP A 662 3.38 -4.80 18.60
C TRP A 662 4.60 -4.05 19.14
N GLU A 663 4.36 -2.99 19.90
CA GLU A 663 5.38 -2.12 20.49
C GLU A 663 6.30 -2.83 21.50
N ASN A 664 5.80 -3.90 22.11
CA ASN A 664 6.50 -4.78 23.04
C ASN A 664 6.89 -6.14 22.42
N SER A 665 6.94 -6.23 21.08
CA SER A 665 7.20 -7.50 20.39
C SER A 665 8.65 -7.96 20.55
N PHE A 666 8.83 -9.23 20.92
CA PHE A 666 10.13 -9.90 20.92
C PHE A 666 10.73 -10.13 19.51
N TYR A 667 9.90 -10.03 18.47
CA TYR A 667 10.29 -10.31 17.07
C TYR A 667 11.01 -9.13 16.39
N VAL A 668 11.79 -8.33 17.13
CA VAL A 668 12.45 -7.12 16.59
C VAL A 668 13.32 -7.39 15.38
N SER A 669 13.92 -8.59 15.30
CA SER A 669 14.76 -9.05 14.20
C SER A 669 14.02 -9.13 12.86
N LYS A 670 12.69 -9.31 12.85
CA LYS A 670 11.85 -9.34 11.64
C LYS A 670 11.83 -8.01 10.86
N GLN A 671 12.34 -6.93 11.47
CA GLN A 671 12.48 -5.61 10.86
C GLN A 671 13.80 -5.45 10.09
N LEU A 672 14.73 -6.40 10.22
CA LEU A 672 16.00 -6.40 9.50
C LEU A 672 15.83 -7.03 8.11
N GLU A 673 16.58 -6.52 7.14
CA GLU A 673 16.55 -7.03 5.77
C GLU A 673 16.84 -8.53 5.73
N LYS A 674 16.14 -9.28 4.86
CA LYS A 674 16.27 -10.74 4.67
C LYS A 674 15.86 -11.62 5.88
N ILE A 675 15.46 -11.05 7.03
CA ILE A 675 14.94 -11.83 8.17
C ILE A 675 13.42 -12.01 8.07
N GLY A 676 13.00 -13.12 7.47
CA GLY A 676 11.60 -13.54 7.46
C GLY A 676 11.11 -14.10 8.81
N GLN A 677 9.80 -14.35 8.91
CA GLN A 677 9.14 -14.87 10.13
C GLN A 677 9.87 -16.07 10.74
N THR A 678 10.24 -17.08 9.94
CA THR A 678 10.90 -18.30 10.41
C THR A 678 12.26 -18.02 11.06
N LEU A 679 13.07 -17.14 10.46
CA LEU A 679 14.38 -16.76 11.00
C LEU A 679 14.21 -15.94 12.29
N SER A 680 13.24 -15.03 12.32
CA SER A 680 12.94 -14.25 13.53
C SER A 680 12.45 -15.15 14.69
N THR A 681 11.61 -16.16 14.40
CA THR A 681 11.22 -17.18 15.41
C THR A 681 12.41 -17.97 15.93
N ALA A 682 13.38 -18.36 15.09
CA ALA A 682 14.60 -19.03 15.55
C ALA A 682 15.42 -18.14 16.50
N MET A 683 15.55 -16.84 16.20
CA MET A 683 16.23 -15.86 17.06
C MET A 683 15.50 -15.65 18.40
N VAL A 684 14.17 -15.54 18.39
CA VAL A 684 13.36 -15.42 19.61
C VAL A 684 13.49 -16.67 20.50
N ASN A 685 13.49 -17.86 19.91
CA ASN A 685 13.71 -19.12 20.63
C ASN A 685 15.13 -19.21 21.24
N ALA A 686 16.12 -18.56 20.62
CA ALA A 686 17.47 -18.40 21.16
C ALA A 686 17.61 -17.20 22.14
N GLY A 687 16.51 -16.60 22.58
CA GLY A 687 16.51 -15.49 23.55
C GLY A 687 16.93 -14.12 22.98
N LEU A 688 17.14 -14.01 21.66
CA LEU A 688 17.59 -12.80 20.96
C LEU A 688 16.42 -11.86 20.67
N THR A 689 15.81 -11.35 21.73
CA THR A 689 14.54 -10.60 21.70
C THR A 689 14.69 -9.07 21.60
N THR A 690 15.92 -8.55 21.62
CA THR A 690 16.21 -7.11 21.50
C THR A 690 17.39 -6.87 20.56
N PHE A 691 17.45 -5.69 19.93
CA PHE A 691 18.57 -5.31 19.06
C PHE A 691 19.91 -5.35 19.80
N SER A 692 19.96 -4.88 21.04
CA SER A 692 21.16 -4.94 21.90
C SER A 692 21.69 -6.38 22.06
N LYS A 693 20.81 -7.37 22.34
CA LYS A 693 21.23 -8.77 22.41
C LYS A 693 21.80 -9.27 21.08
N ILE A 694 21.13 -8.98 19.96
CA ILE A 694 21.57 -9.39 18.61
C ILE A 694 22.95 -8.82 18.27
N GLU A 695 23.21 -7.56 18.65
CA GLU A 695 24.51 -6.91 18.45
C GLU A 695 25.61 -7.51 19.33
N GLN A 696 25.28 -7.95 20.55
CA GLN A 696 26.23 -8.58 21.47
C GLN A 696 26.59 -10.02 21.04
N THR A 697 25.65 -10.78 20.47
CA THR A 697 25.86 -12.18 20.01
C THR A 697 26.99 -12.30 18.98
N ASN A 698 27.73 -13.42 18.98
CA ASN A 698 28.79 -13.64 17.99
C ASN A 698 28.22 -13.84 16.57
N ALA A 699 28.86 -13.32 15.53
CA ALA A 699 28.40 -13.49 14.15
C ALA A 699 28.30 -14.97 13.72
N ARG A 700 29.19 -15.84 14.21
CA ARG A 700 29.18 -17.29 13.92
C ARG A 700 28.07 -18.03 14.67
N GLU A 701 27.72 -17.54 15.86
CA GLU A 701 26.61 -18.04 16.65
C GLU A 701 25.26 -17.66 16.00
N LEU A 702 25.12 -16.42 15.50
CA LEU A 702 23.96 -16.02 14.68
C LEU A 702 23.83 -16.88 13.41
N GLU A 703 24.93 -17.17 12.73
CA GLU A 703 24.97 -18.06 11.55
C GLU A 703 24.52 -19.49 11.89
N LEU A 704 24.92 -20.02 13.05
CA LEU A 704 24.51 -21.33 13.55
C LEU A 704 23.02 -21.37 13.96
N ILE A 705 22.54 -20.40 14.74
CA ILE A 705 21.12 -20.28 15.14
C ILE A 705 20.19 -20.20 13.91
N LEU A 706 20.63 -19.50 12.87
CA LEU A 706 19.82 -19.25 11.66
C LEU A 706 20.02 -20.31 10.56
N ASN A 707 20.93 -21.27 10.76
CA ASN A 707 21.37 -22.23 9.75
C ASN A 707 21.74 -21.55 8.41
N ARG A 708 22.64 -20.56 8.48
CA ARG A 708 23.14 -19.78 7.33
C ARG A 708 24.66 -19.75 7.31
N HIS A 709 25.22 -19.64 6.11
CA HIS A 709 26.68 -19.57 5.95
C HIS A 709 27.23 -18.15 6.18
N PRO A 710 28.51 -18.03 6.55
CA PRO A 710 29.28 -16.81 6.44
C PRO A 710 29.07 -16.09 5.09
N PRO A 711 28.94 -14.75 5.05
CA PRO A 711 29.06 -13.80 6.17
C PRO A 711 27.70 -13.34 6.75
N PHE A 712 26.63 -14.15 6.67
CA PHE A 712 25.25 -13.71 6.99
C PHE A 712 25.09 -13.10 8.40
N GLY A 713 25.74 -13.64 9.42
CA GLY A 713 25.66 -13.12 10.79
C GLY A 713 26.38 -11.78 10.94
N ASN A 714 27.42 -11.54 10.14
CA ASN A 714 28.10 -10.24 10.10
C ASN A 714 27.18 -9.17 9.48
N GLN A 715 26.42 -9.52 8.43
CA GLN A 715 25.43 -8.63 7.82
C GLN A 715 24.31 -8.24 8.81
N ILE A 716 23.87 -9.18 9.66
CA ILE A 716 22.88 -8.89 10.72
C ILE A 716 23.46 -7.93 11.75
N LYS A 717 24.66 -8.20 12.28
CA LYS A 717 25.31 -7.32 13.26
C LYS A 717 25.54 -5.92 12.69
N ASP A 718 26.04 -5.84 11.46
CA ASP A 718 26.25 -4.59 10.72
C ASP A 718 24.94 -3.80 10.56
N SER A 719 23.84 -4.47 10.20
CA SER A 719 22.51 -3.82 10.11
C SER A 719 22.04 -3.27 11.47
N VAL A 720 22.28 -3.98 12.57
CA VAL A 720 21.89 -3.52 13.91
C VAL A 720 22.79 -2.39 14.44
N MET A 721 24.09 -2.46 14.17
CA MET A 721 25.07 -1.42 14.56
C MET A 721 24.72 -0.05 13.96
N HIS A 722 24.18 -0.04 12.74
CA HIS A 722 23.75 1.14 11.98
C HIS A 722 22.26 1.49 12.14
N LEU A 723 21.55 0.93 13.12
CA LEU A 723 20.27 1.47 13.61
C LEU A 723 20.54 2.57 14.65
N PRO A 724 19.71 3.63 14.72
CA PRO A 724 19.97 4.73 15.65
C PRO A 724 19.71 4.35 17.11
N LYS A 725 20.66 4.68 17.99
CA LYS A 725 20.63 4.35 19.43
C LYS A 725 20.51 5.62 20.25
N TYR A 726 19.32 5.88 20.76
CA TYR A 726 19.02 7.10 21.50
C TYR A 726 19.30 6.96 23.00
N GLU A 727 19.42 8.11 23.65
CA GLU A 727 19.43 8.27 25.11
C GLU A 727 18.70 9.56 25.45
N VAL A 728 17.92 9.54 26.54
CA VAL A 728 17.20 10.71 27.04
C VAL A 728 17.62 10.94 28.48
N THR A 729 18.11 12.15 28.77
CA THR A 729 18.45 12.62 30.12
C THR A 729 17.61 13.83 30.45
N LEU A 730 17.09 13.88 31.68
CA LEU A 730 16.31 14.99 32.22
C LEU A 730 17.00 15.62 33.42
N GLU A 731 16.97 16.94 33.48
CA GLU A 731 17.48 17.74 34.60
C GLU A 731 16.46 18.84 34.91
N GLN A 732 16.06 18.98 36.17
CA GLN A 732 15.22 20.11 36.58
C GLN A 732 16.10 21.31 36.93
N LEU A 733 15.77 22.49 36.38
CA LEU A 733 16.49 23.71 36.70
C LEU A 733 16.09 24.25 38.09
N PRO A 734 16.98 25.00 38.77
CA PRO A 734 16.66 25.63 40.07
C PRO A 734 15.46 26.59 40.02
N ARG A 735 15.04 27.03 38.83
CA ARG A 735 13.93 27.97 38.62
C ARG A 735 12.59 27.23 38.61
N HIS A 736 11.94 27.23 39.78
CA HIS A 736 10.61 26.64 39.99
C HIS A 736 9.80 27.49 40.97
N SER A 737 8.48 27.45 40.82
CA SER A 737 7.48 28.17 41.61
C SER A 737 6.48 27.19 42.22
N CYS A 738 5.40 27.68 42.84
CA CYS A 738 4.33 26.83 43.35
C CYS A 738 3.41 26.29 42.25
N THR A 739 3.47 26.85 41.03
CA THR A 739 2.59 26.51 39.90
C THR A 739 3.34 26.02 38.66
N THR A 740 4.62 26.36 38.47
CA THR A 740 5.42 25.96 37.30
C THR A 740 6.86 25.61 37.66
N ALA A 741 7.52 24.79 36.84
CA ALA A 741 8.94 24.44 36.98
C ALA A 741 9.61 24.27 35.61
N GLU A 742 10.86 24.70 35.46
CA GLU A 742 11.62 24.49 34.22
C GLU A 742 12.41 23.17 34.26
N ILE A 743 12.25 22.32 33.24
CA ILE A 743 13.08 21.14 33.00
C ILE A 743 13.91 21.30 31.72
N VAL A 744 15.08 20.66 31.69
CA VAL A 744 15.90 20.47 30.49
C VAL A 744 15.77 19.02 30.05
N VAL A 745 15.38 18.81 28.79
CA VAL A 745 15.41 17.49 28.17
C VAL A 745 16.51 17.48 27.12
N LYS A 746 17.42 16.52 27.25
CA LYS A 746 18.50 16.27 26.28
C LYS A 746 18.32 14.88 25.66
N VAL A 747 18.31 14.84 24.34
CA VAL A 747 18.27 13.61 23.53
C VAL A 747 19.63 13.44 22.85
N ASN A 748 20.30 12.32 23.10
CA ASN A 748 21.65 12.02 22.63
C ASN A 748 21.65 10.82 21.68
N LEU A 749 22.56 10.79 20.69
CA LEU A 749 22.67 9.72 19.69
C LEU A 749 23.98 8.94 19.91
N LYS A 750 23.90 7.80 20.64
CA LYS A 750 25.08 7.07 21.15
C LYS A 750 26.03 6.54 20.08
N ASN A 751 25.52 6.26 18.87
CA ASN A 751 26.29 5.69 17.75
C ASN A 751 26.40 6.65 16.56
N GLN A 752 26.55 7.95 16.84
CA GLN A 752 26.68 9.00 15.82
C GLN A 752 27.79 8.67 14.79
N GLU A 753 28.97 8.24 15.24
CA GLU A 753 30.11 7.92 14.37
C GLU A 753 29.79 6.80 13.38
N GLN A 754 29.14 5.73 13.83
CA GLN A 754 28.72 4.62 12.97
C GLN A 754 27.69 5.10 11.94
N LEU A 755 26.70 5.87 12.38
CA LEU A 755 25.62 6.39 11.53
C LEU A 755 26.08 7.41 10.48
N LEU A 756 27.19 8.11 10.72
CA LEU A 756 27.83 8.96 9.71
C LEU A 756 28.47 8.13 8.57
N SER A 757 28.89 6.89 8.85
CA SER A 757 29.44 6.00 7.81
C SER A 757 28.35 5.28 7.00
N ARG A 758 27.27 4.84 7.65
CA ARG A 758 26.15 4.13 7.02
C ARG A 758 24.92 4.18 7.92
N ARG A 759 23.72 4.19 7.33
CA ARG A 759 22.44 4.07 8.07
C ARG A 759 21.65 2.85 7.61
N THR A 760 21.05 2.14 8.58
CA THR A 760 20.02 1.12 8.33
C THR A 760 18.62 1.74 8.31
N ALA A 761 18.41 2.80 9.09
CA ALA A 761 17.18 3.59 9.04
C ALA A 761 17.15 4.46 7.77
N PRO A 762 15.98 4.60 7.11
CA PRO A 762 15.83 5.46 5.93
C PRO A 762 15.88 6.95 6.31
N ASP A 763 16.19 7.80 5.33
CA ASP A 763 16.39 9.24 5.52
C ASP A 763 15.15 9.99 6.08
N ASN A 764 13.95 9.46 5.81
CA ASN A 764 12.68 9.95 6.36
C ASN A 764 12.37 9.45 7.79
N HIS A 765 13.29 8.73 8.45
CA HIS A 765 13.14 8.29 9.83
C HIS A 765 13.26 9.46 10.82
N TYR A 766 12.35 9.45 11.78
CA TYR A 766 12.33 10.38 12.90
C TYR A 766 11.78 9.72 14.17
N ILE A 767 12.00 10.39 15.29
CA ILE A 767 11.42 10.07 16.59
C ILE A 767 10.47 11.19 17.02
N SER A 768 9.41 10.84 17.72
CA SER A 768 8.51 11.78 18.37
C SER A 768 8.81 11.80 19.87
N LEU A 769 9.34 12.91 20.36
CA LEU A 769 9.44 13.20 21.80
C LEU A 769 8.09 13.77 22.26
N ILE A 770 7.40 13.06 23.14
CA ILE A 770 6.15 13.49 23.76
C ILE A 770 6.27 13.41 25.29
N ILE A 771 5.87 14.50 25.95
CA ILE A 771 5.84 14.61 27.41
C ILE A 771 4.40 14.88 27.84
N GLY A 772 3.89 14.07 28.75
CA GLY A 772 2.58 14.26 29.37
C GLY A 772 2.69 14.38 30.88
N ASN A 773 1.71 15.03 31.51
CA ASN A 773 1.60 15.10 32.98
C ASN A 773 0.50 14.17 33.52
N SER A 774 0.45 14.05 34.84
CA SER A 774 -0.54 13.24 35.57
C SER A 774 -2.01 13.62 35.30
N ASP A 775 -2.29 14.82 34.76
CA ASP A 775 -3.63 15.24 34.36
C ASP A 775 -4.08 14.68 32.99
N ASN A 776 -3.25 13.89 32.31
CA ASN A 776 -3.44 13.45 30.93
C ASN A 776 -3.37 14.62 29.91
N SER A 777 -2.66 15.70 30.22
CA SER A 777 -2.40 16.78 29.25
C SER A 777 -1.00 16.65 28.62
N VAL A 778 -0.87 17.07 27.36
CA VAL A 778 0.42 17.10 26.64
C VAL A 778 1.18 18.35 27.05
N VAL A 779 2.31 18.17 27.74
CA VAL A 779 3.21 19.26 28.16
C VAL A 779 4.12 19.67 26.99
N PHE A 780 4.58 18.71 26.20
CA PHE A 780 5.48 18.96 25.08
C PHE A 780 5.34 17.89 24.00
N LEU A 781 5.47 18.29 22.73
CA LEU A 781 5.54 17.40 21.58
C LEU A 781 6.49 17.97 20.55
N GLN A 782 7.50 17.19 20.13
CA GLN A 782 8.35 17.55 18.99
C GLN A 782 8.79 16.31 18.21
N LYS A 783 8.78 16.42 16.87
CA LYS A 783 9.43 15.46 15.96
C LYS A 783 10.90 15.84 15.80
N LEU A 784 11.80 14.87 15.94
CA LEU A 784 13.24 15.03 15.73
C LEU A 784 13.68 14.05 14.64
N THR A 785 14.21 14.55 13.52
CA THR A 785 14.75 13.70 12.45
C THR A 785 16.16 13.25 12.79
N ASP A 786 16.58 12.09 12.30
CA ASP A 786 17.94 11.61 12.52
C ASP A 786 18.97 12.58 11.92
N SER A 787 18.65 13.26 10.82
CA SER A 787 19.51 14.30 10.24
C SER A 787 19.80 15.49 11.16
N VAL A 788 18.86 15.88 12.02
CA VAL A 788 19.06 16.95 13.02
C VAL A 788 19.95 16.46 14.15
N LEU A 789 19.74 15.22 14.62
CA LEU A 789 20.55 14.61 15.68
C LEU A 789 21.98 14.32 15.22
N LEU A 790 22.17 13.88 13.97
CA LEU A 790 23.50 13.61 13.39
C LEU A 790 24.36 14.85 13.23
N LYS A 791 23.75 16.02 12.97
CA LYS A 791 24.48 17.30 12.86
C LYS A 791 25.00 17.81 14.20
N CYS A 792 24.25 17.62 15.29
CA CYS A 792 24.56 18.20 16.60
C CYS A 792 25.07 17.18 17.64
N GLY A 793 24.97 15.87 17.38
CA GLY A 793 25.24 14.77 18.30
C GLY A 793 24.20 14.62 19.43
N SER A 794 23.77 15.75 19.99
CA SER A 794 22.65 15.82 20.92
C SER A 794 21.74 17.02 20.63
N TRP A 795 20.47 16.88 20.98
CA TRP A 795 19.45 17.92 20.96
C TRP A 795 19.05 18.26 22.40
N LEU A 796 18.86 19.54 22.70
CA LEU A 796 18.54 20.02 24.05
C LEU A 796 17.44 21.08 24.00
N LYS A 797 16.47 20.99 24.91
CA LYS A 797 15.38 21.96 25.03
C LYS A 797 15.00 22.19 26.49
N LYS A 798 14.82 23.47 26.85
CA LYS A 798 14.14 23.89 28.09
C LYS A 798 12.63 23.86 27.87
N ILE A 799 11.91 23.29 28.82
CA ILE A 799 10.46 23.07 28.80
C ILE A 799 9.92 23.53 30.15
N GLU A 800 8.93 24.42 30.14
CA GLU A 800 8.18 24.77 31.35
C GLU A 800 7.07 23.75 31.58
N VAL A 801 6.96 23.26 32.80
CA VAL A 801 5.95 22.28 33.23
C VAL A 801 5.03 22.94 34.23
N ALA A 802 3.74 23.02 33.91
CA ALA A 802 2.72 23.45 34.87
C ALA A 802 2.36 22.30 35.83
N LYS A 803 2.15 22.65 37.10
CA LYS A 803 1.78 21.70 38.15
C LYS A 803 0.42 21.07 37.86
N ALA A 804 0.41 19.75 37.71
CA ALA A 804 -0.80 18.97 37.49
C ALA A 804 -1.60 18.77 38.80
N SER A 805 -2.91 18.67 38.68
CA SER A 805 -3.84 18.46 39.80
C SER A 805 -3.77 17.05 40.41
N LYS A 806 -3.49 16.03 39.58
CA LYS A 806 -3.48 14.61 39.98
C LYS A 806 -2.12 14.08 40.44
N GLY A 807 -1.04 14.85 40.31
CA GLY A 807 0.30 14.43 40.69
C GLY A 807 1.41 15.24 40.02
N GLU A 808 2.60 15.13 40.58
CA GLU A 808 3.81 15.85 40.15
C GLU A 808 4.69 15.03 39.16
N GLU A 809 4.26 13.81 38.82
CA GLU A 809 4.92 12.95 37.83
C GLU A 809 4.57 13.39 36.40
N ILE A 810 5.61 13.44 35.56
CA ILE A 810 5.52 13.52 34.10
C ILE A 810 6.04 12.23 33.45
N SER A 811 5.46 11.87 32.31
CA SER A 811 5.83 10.73 31.48
C SER A 811 6.49 11.22 30.19
N VAL A 812 7.75 10.83 29.98
CA VAL A 812 8.61 11.25 28.88
C VAL A 812 8.82 10.08 27.94
N ASN A 813 8.36 10.22 26.69
CA ASN A 813 8.32 9.12 25.73
C ASN A 813 8.98 9.55 24.42
N LEU A 814 9.92 8.75 23.96
CA LEU A 814 10.61 8.88 22.67
C LEU A 814 10.16 7.72 21.80
N ILE A 815 9.28 7.99 20.84
CA ILE A 815 8.63 6.95 20.02
C ILE A 815 9.23 6.97 18.61
N SER A 816 9.78 5.85 18.15
CA SER A 816 10.25 5.74 16.75
C SER A 816 9.07 5.81 15.77
N SER A 817 9.28 6.46 14.63
CA SER A 817 8.29 6.44 13.53
C SER A 817 8.20 5.10 12.79
N GLN A 818 9.22 4.23 12.89
CA GLN A 818 9.32 3.02 12.05
C GLN A 818 9.72 1.74 12.78
N TYR A 819 10.50 1.80 13.87
CA TYR A 819 11.13 0.62 14.49
C TYR A 819 10.61 0.33 15.91
N VAL A 820 10.06 -0.88 16.10
CA VAL A 820 9.85 -1.48 17.42
C VAL A 820 11.20 -1.86 18.03
N GLY A 821 11.40 -1.51 19.31
CA GLY A 821 12.64 -1.79 20.05
C GLY A 821 13.64 -0.64 20.14
N LEU A 822 13.33 0.54 19.59
CA LEU A 822 14.12 1.78 19.73
C LEU A 822 13.46 2.83 20.64
N ASP A 823 12.25 2.58 21.13
CA ASP A 823 11.51 3.51 21.99
C ASP A 823 12.14 3.64 23.38
N ILE A 824 12.02 4.82 23.98
CA ILE A 824 12.41 5.09 25.36
C ILE A 824 11.19 5.64 26.09
N GLN A 825 10.87 5.08 27.26
CA GLN A 825 9.81 5.57 28.15
C GLN A 825 10.41 5.78 29.55
N GLN A 826 10.24 6.97 30.11
CA GLN A 826 10.73 7.34 31.44
C GLN A 826 9.65 8.09 32.21
N LYS A 827 9.67 7.99 33.53
CA LYS A 827 8.88 8.80 34.46
C LYS A 827 9.83 9.72 35.21
N PHE A 828 9.41 10.96 35.44
CA PHE A 828 10.20 11.97 36.15
C PHE A 828 9.28 12.74 37.11
N ASN A 829 9.71 12.94 38.35
CA ASN A 829 8.96 13.72 39.34
C ASN A 829 9.48 15.15 39.33
N VAL A 830 8.59 16.12 39.10
CA VAL A 830 8.92 17.54 39.02
C VAL A 830 8.65 18.20 40.38
N TYR A 831 9.64 18.85 40.95
CA TYR A 831 9.52 19.49 42.26
C TYR A 831 9.00 20.93 42.15
N TYR A 832 7.96 21.27 42.90
CA TYR A 832 7.40 22.62 42.97
C TYR A 832 7.64 23.23 44.35
N SER A 833 7.79 24.56 44.43
CA SER A 833 8.06 25.21 45.71
C SER A 833 6.83 25.12 46.61
N GLY A 834 6.97 24.50 47.77
CA GLY A 834 5.87 24.37 48.73
C GLY A 834 5.26 25.72 49.12
N ALA A 835 3.94 25.82 49.12
CA ALA A 835 3.26 27.03 49.56
C ALA A 835 3.52 27.23 51.06
N ARG A 836 4.27 28.30 51.42
CA ARG A 836 4.31 28.77 52.81
C ARG A 836 2.91 29.22 53.20
N ARG A 837 2.20 28.41 53.99
CA ARG A 837 1.04 28.88 54.75
C ARG A 837 1.54 29.89 55.77
N PHE A 838 1.44 31.18 55.46
CA PHE A 838 1.40 32.21 56.50
C PHE A 838 0.08 32.05 57.25
N GLY A 839 0.12 31.32 58.36
CA GLY A 839 -0.97 31.31 59.32
C GLY A 839 -0.95 32.61 60.11
N ASN A 840 -2.05 33.37 60.05
CA ASN A 840 -2.34 34.36 61.07
C ASN A 840 -2.53 33.63 62.40
N ASP A 841 -1.82 34.04 63.44
CA ASP A 841 -2.34 33.97 64.81
C ASP A 841 -2.26 35.37 65.42
N HIS A 842 -3.41 35.87 65.85
CA HIS A 842 -3.55 37.19 66.47
C HIS A 842 -3.10 37.16 67.93
N LEU A 843 -2.40 38.20 68.37
CA LEU A 843 -2.23 38.50 69.79
C LEU A 843 -3.59 38.76 70.45
N TYR A 844 -3.87 38.13 71.60
CA TYR A 844 -4.60 38.75 72.73
C TYR A 844 -4.32 38.04 74.08
N ASN A 845 -3.79 38.82 75.02
CA ASN A 845 -3.92 38.85 76.49
C ASN A 845 -4.05 37.56 77.39
N THR A 846 -3.15 37.55 78.38
CA THR A 846 -3.07 36.87 79.71
C THR A 846 -4.24 37.16 80.68
N PRO A 847 -4.40 36.57 81.92
CA PRO A 847 -3.36 35.96 82.81
C PRO A 847 -3.70 34.74 83.75
N PHE A 848 -2.63 34.16 84.37
CA PHE A 848 -2.47 33.47 85.69
C PHE A 848 -3.50 32.40 86.20
N ASP A 849 -3.14 31.13 86.51
CA ASP A 849 -2.31 30.53 87.64
C ASP A 849 -3.20 30.07 88.84
N PRO A 850 -2.85 29.17 89.82
CA PRO A 850 -1.74 28.21 89.99
C PRO A 850 -2.15 26.74 90.33
N THR A 851 -1.14 25.92 90.75
CA THR A 851 -1.18 24.57 91.39
C THR A 851 -1.20 23.35 90.44
N GLY A 852 -0.49 22.23 90.71
CA GLY A 852 0.54 22.00 91.73
C GLY A 852 1.10 20.55 91.74
N GLN A 853 2.42 20.42 91.93
CA GLN A 853 3.18 19.22 92.35
C GLN A 853 3.43 18.05 91.36
N ARG A 854 4.53 17.35 91.64
CA ARG A 854 5.13 16.19 90.91
C ARG A 854 4.89 14.87 91.72
N PRO A 855 5.63 13.76 91.51
CA PRO A 855 5.34 12.67 90.58
C PRO A 855 5.24 11.29 91.29
N ARG A 856 4.96 10.17 90.57
CA ARG A 856 5.71 8.87 90.64
C ARG A 856 4.95 7.60 90.19
N HIS A 857 5.78 6.64 89.75
CA HIS A 857 5.67 5.16 89.78
C HIS A 857 4.61 4.38 88.99
N SER A 858 5.16 3.51 88.14
CA SER A 858 4.68 2.23 87.62
C SER A 858 4.11 1.26 88.68
N ALA A 859 3.15 0.41 88.32
CA ALA A 859 3.42 -0.97 87.88
C ALA A 859 2.14 -1.87 87.75
N LEU A 860 2.27 -2.94 86.95
CA LEU A 860 1.58 -4.24 86.99
C LEU A 860 0.13 -4.40 86.45
N GLU A 861 -0.03 -5.50 85.68
CA GLU A 861 -1.29 -6.12 85.22
C GLU A 861 -2.00 -6.87 86.36
N PRO A 862 -3.24 -7.37 86.16
CA PRO A 862 -3.37 -8.78 85.75
C PRO A 862 -4.55 -9.14 84.82
N GLN A 863 -4.50 -10.35 84.24
CA GLN A 863 -5.64 -11.12 83.67
C GLN A 863 -6.54 -11.69 84.81
N PRO A 864 -7.58 -12.56 84.62
CA PRO A 864 -8.23 -13.16 83.42
C PRO A 864 -9.78 -12.90 83.48
N PRO A 865 -10.80 -13.78 83.20
CA PRO A 865 -10.83 -15.08 82.50
C PRO A 865 -12.04 -15.42 81.56
N ASP A 866 -11.87 -16.51 80.80
CA ASP A 866 -12.78 -17.67 80.59
C ASP A 866 -13.92 -17.82 79.54
N GLN A 867 -14.07 -19.12 79.17
CA GLN A 867 -15.13 -19.85 78.45
C GLN A 867 -15.23 -19.68 76.90
N ALA A 868 -14.99 -20.67 76.00
CA ALA A 868 -15.39 -22.09 75.88
C ALA A 868 -16.81 -22.29 75.25
N ALA A 869 -17.10 -23.22 74.32
CA ALA A 869 -16.34 -24.35 73.76
C ALA A 869 -16.85 -24.85 72.37
N THR A 870 -16.11 -25.84 71.82
CA THR A 870 -16.45 -26.87 70.79
C THR A 870 -16.33 -26.49 69.30
N GLN A 871 -16.05 -27.40 68.34
CA GLN A 871 -15.75 -28.84 68.42
C GLN A 871 -14.76 -29.39 67.35
N ARG A 872 -14.29 -30.63 67.60
CA ARG A 872 -13.61 -31.69 66.80
C ARG A 872 -13.65 -31.61 65.25
N GLY A 873 -12.61 -32.07 64.52
CA GLY A 873 -11.32 -32.63 64.97
C GLY A 873 -10.48 -33.35 63.89
N ASN A 874 -9.34 -33.91 64.34
CA ASN A 874 -8.42 -34.89 63.71
C ASN A 874 -7.37 -34.42 62.66
N ALA A 875 -6.12 -34.33 63.12
CA ALA A 875 -4.87 -34.52 62.34
C ALA A 875 -4.45 -36.02 62.34
N PRO A 876 -3.35 -36.45 61.66
CA PRO A 876 -1.94 -36.18 62.03
C PRO A 876 -1.09 -35.59 60.88
N SER A 877 -0.13 -34.67 61.10
CA SER A 877 1.32 -34.85 61.39
C SER A 877 2.12 -35.69 60.36
N ALA A 878 3.33 -35.32 59.93
CA ALA A 878 4.35 -34.50 60.62
C ALA A 878 5.36 -33.78 59.68
N ALA A 879 6.10 -32.82 60.25
CA ALA A 879 7.47 -32.36 59.89
C ALA A 879 7.73 -31.71 58.50
N ASP A 880 8.53 -30.64 58.36
CA ASP A 880 9.05 -29.67 59.33
C ASP A 880 9.33 -28.31 58.64
N GLN A 881 9.71 -27.29 59.40
CA GLN A 881 9.59 -25.87 59.06
C GLN A 881 10.79 -25.28 58.29
N GLY A 882 10.47 -24.38 57.34
CA GLY A 882 11.41 -23.43 56.73
C GLY A 882 10.63 -22.19 56.26
N THR A 883 10.92 -21.03 56.84
CA THR A 883 10.00 -19.87 56.81
C THR A 883 9.94 -19.13 55.47
N THR A 884 8.73 -18.79 55.06
CA THR A 884 8.39 -18.26 53.73
C THR A 884 8.39 -16.73 53.67
N ARG A 885 8.89 -16.16 52.56
CA ARG A 885 8.43 -14.84 52.09
C ARG A 885 7.08 -15.02 51.40
N GLN A 886 6.08 -14.21 51.77
CA GLN A 886 4.75 -14.23 51.13
C GLN A 886 4.83 -13.70 49.68
N CYS A 887 4.13 -14.35 48.75
CA CYS A 887 3.88 -13.84 47.40
C CYS A 887 2.37 -13.80 47.13
N ASN A 888 1.87 -12.70 46.56
CA ASN A 888 0.44 -12.46 46.34
C ASN A 888 0.03 -12.77 44.88
N HIS A 889 0.15 -14.03 44.44
CA HIS A 889 -0.49 -14.46 43.20
C HIS A 889 -0.94 -15.93 43.25
N PHE A 890 -1.98 -16.27 42.49
CA PHE A 890 -2.58 -17.61 42.47
C PHE A 890 -2.11 -18.37 41.22
N CYS A 891 -1.20 -19.34 41.39
CA CYS A 891 -0.63 -20.08 40.27
C CYS A 891 -1.15 -21.52 40.20
N LYS A 892 -1.69 -21.93 39.04
CA LYS A 892 -2.38 -23.22 38.85
C LYS A 892 -1.48 -24.42 38.55
N ASN A 893 -0.22 -24.18 38.16
CA ASN A 893 0.80 -25.19 38.00
C ASN A 893 2.16 -24.55 38.29
N LYS A 894 2.94 -25.12 39.22
CA LYS A 894 4.19 -24.53 39.68
C LYS A 894 5.35 -24.81 38.72
N ASP A 895 5.33 -25.95 38.04
CA ASP A 895 6.43 -26.43 37.19
C ASP A 895 6.53 -25.71 35.83
N LEU A 896 5.63 -24.75 35.57
CA LEU A 896 5.59 -23.89 34.38
C LEU A 896 5.60 -22.39 34.72
N CYS A 897 5.78 -22.03 36.00
CA CYS A 897 5.76 -20.65 36.46
C CYS A 897 7.16 -20.04 36.42
N GLY A 898 7.51 -19.38 35.30
CA GLY A 898 8.78 -18.65 35.14
C GLY A 898 8.85 -17.33 35.91
N HIS A 899 8.54 -17.35 37.20
CA HIS A 899 8.81 -16.25 38.14
C HIS A 899 9.93 -16.68 39.09
N ASP A 900 10.91 -15.81 39.32
CA ASP A 900 12.08 -16.05 40.19
C ASP A 900 11.73 -16.49 41.63
N CYS A 901 10.48 -16.30 42.08
CA CYS A 901 9.98 -16.79 43.37
C CYS A 901 9.61 -18.29 43.39
N CYS A 902 9.74 -19.02 42.28
CA CYS A 902 9.31 -20.42 42.16
C CYS A 902 10.40 -21.40 41.69
N GLU A 903 11.63 -20.95 41.43
CA GLU A 903 12.74 -21.85 41.08
C GLU A 903 13.50 -22.34 42.32
N SER A 904 13.67 -23.66 42.44
CA SER A 904 14.57 -24.27 43.43
C SER A 904 15.33 -25.46 42.84
N ALA A 905 16.58 -25.20 42.46
CA ALA A 905 17.72 -26.11 42.27
C ALA A 905 17.62 -27.36 41.36
N ASN A 906 18.55 -27.40 40.39
CA ASN A 906 19.21 -28.58 39.80
C ASN A 906 18.41 -29.57 38.93
N GLN A 907 18.43 -29.32 37.61
CA GLN A 907 18.72 -30.37 36.62
C GLN A 907 19.69 -29.83 35.54
N GLU A 908 20.94 -30.26 35.57
CA GLU A 908 21.90 -29.97 34.49
C GLU A 908 21.61 -30.83 33.26
N SER A 909 21.59 -30.22 32.07
CA SER A 909 21.50 -30.95 30.81
C SER A 909 22.88 -31.14 30.17
N SER A 910 23.10 -32.28 29.53
CA SER A 910 24.39 -32.72 28.96
C SER A 910 24.96 -31.81 27.84
N PHE A 911 24.21 -30.80 27.42
CA PHE A 911 24.64 -29.78 26.46
C PHE A 911 25.61 -28.76 27.07
N SER A 912 25.55 -28.53 28.39
CA SER A 912 26.38 -27.54 29.09
C SER A 912 27.86 -27.95 29.17
N SER A 913 28.14 -29.23 29.45
CA SER A 913 29.53 -29.71 29.58
C SER A 913 30.31 -29.65 28.26
N TYR A 914 29.63 -29.88 27.12
CA TYR A 914 30.24 -29.78 25.79
C TYR A 914 30.67 -28.33 25.44
N LEU A 915 29.91 -27.32 25.88
CA LEU A 915 30.27 -25.92 25.68
C LEU A 915 31.41 -25.46 26.60
N ASN A 916 31.52 -26.03 27.81
CA ASN A 916 32.66 -25.79 28.70
C ASN A 916 33.94 -26.48 28.19
N ASP A 917 33.85 -27.67 27.61
CA ASP A 917 34.99 -28.38 27.00
C ASP A 917 35.46 -27.75 25.67
N LEU A 918 34.67 -26.85 25.07
CA LEU A 918 35.07 -25.99 23.97
C LEU A 918 35.72 -24.68 24.42
N ARG A 919 35.39 -24.16 25.61
CA ARG A 919 36.08 -22.99 26.20
C ARG A 919 37.51 -23.33 26.60
N SER A 920 37.73 -24.48 27.24
CA SER A 920 39.05 -24.92 27.70
C SER A 920 40.10 -25.12 26.59
N ARG A 921 39.65 -25.30 25.34
CA ARG A 921 40.52 -25.57 24.17
C ARG A 921 40.93 -24.33 23.38
N CYS A 922 40.50 -23.13 23.77
CA CYS A 922 40.80 -21.89 23.05
C CYS A 922 41.98 -21.08 23.62
N ASP A 923 42.39 -21.33 24.88
CA ASP A 923 43.38 -20.48 25.56
C ASP A 923 44.86 -20.83 25.27
N THR A 924 45.13 -21.84 24.46
CA THR A 924 46.49 -22.14 23.97
C THR A 924 46.51 -22.55 22.50
N LEU A 925 46.80 -21.59 21.60
CA LEU A 925 47.79 -21.72 20.50
C LEU A 925 47.73 -20.51 19.56
N SER A 926 48.82 -19.75 19.51
CA SER A 926 49.09 -18.75 18.49
C SER A 926 49.84 -19.36 17.29
N GLN A 927 49.34 -19.08 16.09
CA GLN A 927 49.97 -19.28 14.76
C GLN A 927 50.08 -20.70 14.13
N THR A 928 49.21 -20.94 13.12
CA THR A 928 49.47 -21.67 11.84
C THR A 928 49.69 -23.21 11.87
N PRO A 929 49.70 -23.95 10.72
CA PRO A 929 49.41 -23.58 9.32
C PRO A 929 48.34 -24.45 8.59
N VAL A 930 47.96 -24.03 7.38
CA VAL A 930 47.05 -24.78 6.48
C VAL A 930 47.72 -26.03 5.88
N LYS A 931 47.09 -27.21 5.99
CA LYS A 931 47.35 -28.35 5.10
C LYS A 931 46.08 -29.16 4.76
N ARG A 932 46.05 -29.65 3.52
CA ARG A 932 44.92 -30.32 2.85
C ARG A 932 44.62 -31.71 3.42
N LEU A 933 43.35 -32.14 3.34
CA LEU A 933 43.01 -33.55 3.09
C LEU A 933 41.95 -33.69 1.98
N LYS A 934 42.08 -34.77 1.20
CA LYS A 934 41.41 -35.00 -0.08
C LYS A 934 39.99 -35.56 0.11
N VAL A 935 39.03 -35.15 -0.72
CA VAL A 935 37.81 -35.93 -1.00
C VAL A 935 37.94 -36.55 -2.39
N ARG A 936 37.63 -37.85 -2.49
CA ARG A 936 37.69 -38.63 -3.74
C ARG A 936 36.58 -38.19 -4.70
N LYS A 937 36.93 -37.92 -5.96
CA LYS A 937 35.99 -38.01 -7.09
C LYS A 937 36.09 -39.42 -7.67
N ASN A 938 34.98 -40.14 -7.75
CA ASN A 938 34.84 -41.25 -8.70
C ASN A 938 34.18 -40.73 -9.97
N THR A 939 34.83 -41.02 -11.09
CA THR A 939 34.40 -40.72 -12.45
C THR A 939 33.48 -41.83 -12.96
N TYR A 940 32.51 -41.48 -13.80
CA TYR A 940 32.04 -42.40 -14.85
C TYR A 940 32.34 -41.79 -16.21
N ILE A 941 32.61 -42.68 -17.16
CA ILE A 941 33.28 -42.44 -18.43
C ILE A 941 32.23 -42.34 -19.54
N ILE A 942 32.37 -41.37 -20.45
CA ILE A 942 32.08 -41.57 -21.87
C ILE A 942 33.23 -40.93 -22.67
N GLU A 943 33.62 -41.62 -23.74
CA GLU A 943 34.88 -41.43 -24.45
C GLU A 943 34.87 -40.26 -25.45
N SER A 944 36.07 -39.87 -25.88
CA SER A 944 36.27 -39.06 -27.08
C SER A 944 37.59 -39.45 -27.74
N LYS A 945 37.60 -39.52 -29.09
CA LYS A 945 38.73 -39.35 -30.06
C LYS A 945 38.49 -40.17 -31.35
N PRO A 946 39.19 -39.90 -32.47
CA PRO A 946 39.69 -38.58 -32.92
C PRO A 946 39.62 -38.34 -34.46
N ALA A 947 39.70 -37.05 -34.85
CA ALA A 947 40.32 -36.54 -36.09
C ALA A 947 39.68 -36.94 -37.47
N SER A 948 39.91 -36.24 -38.59
CA SER A 948 40.96 -35.28 -38.94
C SER A 948 40.59 -34.36 -40.14
N HIS A 949 41.38 -33.28 -40.35
CA HIS A 949 41.71 -32.63 -41.64
C HIS A 949 40.62 -31.86 -42.45
N THR A 950 40.63 -30.50 -42.48
CA THR A 950 41.19 -29.58 -43.52
C THR A 950 40.25 -29.31 -44.73
N LEU A 951 40.17 -28.15 -45.42
CA LEU A 951 40.93 -26.88 -45.48
C LEU A 951 40.00 -25.63 -45.67
N ASP A 952 40.53 -24.47 -45.28
CA ASP A 952 40.54 -23.13 -45.93
C ASP A 952 39.34 -22.20 -46.26
N ASN A 953 39.67 -20.91 -46.01
CA ASN A 953 39.24 -19.63 -46.58
C ASN A 953 37.94 -18.96 -46.07
N VAL A 954 37.99 -17.87 -45.27
CA VAL A 954 38.47 -16.46 -45.52
C VAL A 954 37.38 -15.65 -46.26
N ASN A 955 36.86 -14.49 -45.84
CA ASN A 955 37.12 -13.48 -44.78
C ASN A 955 35.75 -12.86 -44.36
N ASN A 956 35.49 -12.12 -43.27
CA ASN A 956 36.11 -10.85 -42.88
C ASN A 956 35.56 -10.26 -41.55
N THR A 957 36.39 -9.51 -40.82
CA THR A 957 36.07 -8.44 -39.82
C THR A 957 34.95 -8.59 -38.76
N ARG A 958 35.35 -8.82 -37.50
CA ARG A 958 35.25 -7.86 -36.34
C ARG A 958 35.66 -8.55 -35.03
N GLY A 959 36.59 -7.97 -34.23
CA GLY A 959 36.87 -8.54 -32.91
C GLY A 959 38.16 -8.20 -32.15
N LYS A 960 38.72 -6.99 -32.22
CA LYS A 960 39.75 -6.53 -31.25
C LYS A 960 39.68 -5.02 -31.00
N LEU A 961 39.07 -4.61 -29.88
CA LEU A 961 39.55 -3.47 -29.07
C LEU A 961 38.84 -3.44 -27.70
N GLN A 962 39.50 -3.91 -26.63
CA GLN A 962 39.09 -3.59 -25.25
C GLN A 962 40.26 -3.74 -24.26
N ARG A 963 41.22 -2.81 -24.32
CA ARG A 963 42.21 -2.47 -23.27
C ARG A 963 42.66 -1.02 -23.52
N LYS A 964 42.87 -0.25 -22.43
CA LYS A 964 42.75 1.23 -22.36
C LYS A 964 41.28 1.65 -22.51
N ILE A 965 40.68 2.46 -21.65
CA ILE A 965 41.24 3.50 -20.76
C ILE A 965 40.81 3.27 -19.30
N THR A 966 41.76 3.35 -18.36
CA THR A 966 41.49 3.37 -16.91
C THR A 966 42.44 4.36 -16.23
N CYS A 967 42.36 5.61 -16.68
CA CYS A 967 42.96 6.82 -16.11
C CYS A 967 42.30 8.01 -16.82
N ASN A 968 41.32 8.64 -16.17
CA ASN A 968 40.81 10.02 -16.39
C ASN A 968 39.51 10.29 -15.61
N ILE A 969 39.34 9.70 -14.42
CA ILE A 969 38.28 10.05 -13.46
C ILE A 969 38.95 10.32 -12.11
N LEU A 970 39.70 11.43 -12.04
CA LEU A 970 40.30 11.95 -10.80
C LEU A 970 40.73 13.43 -10.88
N VAL A 971 40.51 14.13 -12.02
CA VAL A 971 40.87 15.56 -12.20
C VAL A 971 39.64 16.46 -12.34
N GLY A 972 38.43 15.89 -12.49
CA GLY A 972 37.18 16.64 -12.61
C GLY A 972 36.55 17.11 -11.29
N HIS A 973 37.08 16.71 -10.14
CA HIS A 973 36.45 16.96 -8.83
C HIS A 973 36.98 18.21 -8.11
N GLU A 974 38.17 18.71 -8.43
CA GLU A 974 38.74 19.90 -7.77
C GLU A 974 38.24 21.23 -8.37
N GLN A 975 37.85 21.26 -9.65
CA GLN A 975 37.27 22.46 -10.28
C GLN A 975 35.82 22.73 -9.85
N LEU A 976 35.08 21.73 -9.38
CA LEU A 976 33.71 21.93 -8.88
C LEU A 976 33.67 22.60 -7.49
N LEU A 977 34.66 22.33 -6.62
CA LEU A 977 34.73 22.99 -5.31
C LEU A 977 35.02 24.50 -5.41
N TYR A 978 35.81 24.92 -6.40
CA TYR A 978 36.14 26.34 -6.58
C TYR A 978 34.95 27.17 -7.11
N LEU A 979 34.04 26.57 -7.89
CA LEU A 979 32.81 27.25 -8.32
C LEU A 979 31.81 27.40 -7.16
N ILE A 980 31.70 26.40 -6.28
CA ILE A 980 30.75 26.42 -5.15
C ILE A 980 31.18 27.46 -4.09
N LEU A 981 32.47 27.56 -3.79
CA LEU A 981 33.01 28.57 -2.86
C LEU A 981 32.96 30.01 -3.39
N SER A 982 32.62 30.21 -4.66
CA SER A 982 32.47 31.55 -5.26
C SER A 982 31.03 32.09 -5.18
N TYR A 983 30.05 31.25 -4.83
CA TYR A 983 28.62 31.64 -4.80
C TYR A 983 28.09 32.05 -3.41
N GLU A 984 28.80 31.72 -2.32
CA GLU A 984 28.42 32.10 -0.94
C GLU A 984 28.93 33.50 -0.49
N LYS A 985 29.32 34.37 -1.43
CA LYS A 985 29.76 35.75 -1.14
C LYS A 985 28.96 36.85 -1.86
N CYS A 986 27.82 36.49 -2.45
CA CYS A 986 26.94 37.43 -3.16
C CYS A 986 25.44 37.19 -2.86
N LEU A 987 25.13 36.64 -1.68
CA LEU A 987 23.80 36.52 -1.06
C LEU A 987 23.90 36.95 0.40
#